data_AF-A0A8H4RER7-F1
#
_entry.id   AF-A0A8H4RER7-F1
#
_cell.length_a   1.000
_cell.length_b   1.000
_cell.length_c   1.000
_cell.angle_alpha   90.00
_cell.angle_beta   90.00
_cell.angle_gamma   90.00
#
_symmetry.space_group_name_H-M   'P 1'
#
loop_
_entity.id
_entity.type
_entity.pdbx_description
1 polymer ?
#
loop_
_entity_poly.entity_id
_entity_poly.type
_entity_poly.pdbx_seq_one_letter_code
_entity_poly.pdbx_strand_id
1 'polypeptide(L)'
;MYFYPRLFVVNGRSKSDIISYIIIFLITAWFITFELLFTFGCGTHVDAIWGSLAQTMKYCNGNSTFQAEQPMAISDLILDLVVFVFPFPAIWNLHLVTQRKLAVSSVFLFGNVIEVFLNASSILCFVWGPLKFCLQVANGWAESFDTLLDAYKRLGENLPLLQQYQSLFENSSDMRRVLSLMFNGILDFHLSALRLFKRRTWKHLFRSTWKDFQTRFQYIIDDLQNHKMLVESQANILQIRDSQIEREAARKAFADIKEEERKTKYFRVLNWLSATEVILDQEAAALARKEYPTTGNWILDNNIIKAWTHVRNTVAPLVWINGIPGAGKTILASRIVEERLNIDSTSTIFFYCKYQDQQKKTFLSIARSSLSQFLNKNFVASDDDFILNYLHEQCINSGQKFLTSMETSKELLRTCFGTVVQTYMIIDGLDECDKSERKIILPFFASLVEQDDRPGNTRVLIVSQDEEDIRRHLRSATVLRLNESHNKADIEAYTMRWLEKIMLKFKISTPTEEHIKTAVCNGSDGMFLFAKLVLTNLYDQVSLADLYQELQPDTFPEGFEQAYSRIVHRIYNNPIAGERQITQRLLGWIVSVKRPLKWYEIQGAISIDLDSQSIDFDSRQLCVHIKDLCGSLIDVLPGGQVQLVHETAKK
;
A
#
# COMPACT_ATOMS: atom_id res chain seq x y z
N MET A 1 -8.84 -24.62 -26.11
CA MET A 1 -10.27 -24.90 -25.88
C MET A 1 -10.71 -25.01 -24.42
N TYR A 2 -9.90 -25.55 -23.50
CA TYR A 2 -10.20 -25.61 -22.04
C TYR A 2 -10.44 -24.24 -21.35
N PHE A 3 -10.22 -23.14 -22.08
CA PHE A 3 -10.48 -21.76 -21.66
C PHE A 3 -11.95 -21.34 -21.81
N TYR A 4 -12.69 -21.87 -22.80
CA TYR A 4 -14.09 -21.51 -23.06
C TYR A 4 -15.05 -21.90 -21.91
N PRO A 5 -14.90 -23.08 -21.28
CA PRO A 5 -15.69 -23.44 -20.10
C PRO A 5 -15.41 -22.56 -18.87
N ARG A 6 -14.36 -21.73 -18.85
CA ARG A 6 -14.08 -20.80 -17.74
C ARG A 6 -14.65 -19.39 -17.97
N LEU A 7 -14.93 -19.02 -19.21
CA LEU A 7 -15.43 -17.68 -19.58
C LEU A 7 -16.96 -17.62 -19.72
N PHE A 8 -17.58 -18.68 -20.21
CA PHE A 8 -19.01 -18.68 -20.56
C PHE A 8 -19.88 -19.54 -19.63
N VAL A 9 -19.27 -20.22 -18.65
CA VAL A 9 -19.97 -21.10 -17.70
C VAL A 9 -20.15 -20.37 -16.38
N VAL A 10 -21.37 -19.88 -16.14
CA VAL A 10 -21.73 -19.17 -14.91
C VAL A 10 -22.42 -20.11 -13.90
N ASN A 11 -22.97 -21.25 -14.36
CA ASN A 11 -23.58 -22.29 -13.52
C ASN A 11 -23.44 -23.64 -14.20
N GLY A 12 -22.84 -24.63 -13.53
CA GLY A 12 -22.42 -25.93 -14.09
C GLY A 12 -23.51 -26.92 -14.53
N ARG A 13 -24.66 -26.43 -15.02
CA ARG A 13 -25.77 -27.22 -15.59
C ARG A 13 -26.45 -26.54 -16.79
N SER A 14 -25.77 -25.62 -17.48
CA SER A 14 -26.35 -24.94 -18.64
C SER A 14 -26.25 -25.79 -19.92
N LYS A 15 -27.18 -25.61 -20.88
CA LYS A 15 -27.11 -26.31 -22.20
C LYS A 15 -25.79 -26.05 -22.93
N SER A 16 -25.19 -24.86 -22.75
CA SER A 16 -23.87 -24.50 -23.28
C SER A 16 -22.72 -25.29 -22.65
N ASP A 17 -22.86 -25.76 -21.41
CA ASP A 17 -21.81 -26.55 -20.73
C ASP A 17 -21.71 -27.93 -21.38
N ILE A 18 -22.87 -28.56 -21.59
CA ILE A 18 -22.96 -29.88 -22.20
C ILE A 18 -22.35 -29.84 -23.61
N ILE A 19 -22.68 -28.82 -24.39
CA ILE A 19 -22.13 -28.65 -25.75
C ILE A 19 -20.62 -28.41 -25.70
N SER A 20 -20.12 -27.62 -24.74
CA SER A 20 -18.67 -27.38 -24.55
C SER A 20 -17.91 -28.69 -24.31
N TYR A 21 -18.41 -29.54 -23.40
CA TYR A 21 -17.78 -30.83 -23.09
C TYR A 21 -17.87 -31.83 -24.25
N ILE A 22 -18.97 -31.84 -25.00
CA ILE A 22 -19.11 -32.66 -26.21
C ILE A 22 -18.05 -32.27 -27.24
N ILE A 23 -17.85 -30.97 -27.48
CA ILE A 23 -16.86 -30.52 -28.47
C ILE A 23 -15.42 -30.81 -28.01
N ILE A 24 -15.12 -30.62 -26.72
CA ILE A 24 -13.82 -31.01 -26.14
C ILE A 24 -13.59 -32.51 -26.32
N PHE A 25 -14.61 -33.33 -26.05
CA PHE A 25 -14.53 -34.77 -26.26
C PHE A 25 -14.31 -35.11 -27.73
N LEU A 26 -15.05 -34.49 -28.66
CA LEU A 26 -14.90 -34.74 -30.10
C LEU A 26 -13.50 -34.39 -30.60
N ILE A 27 -12.92 -33.26 -30.17
CA ILE A 27 -11.56 -32.86 -30.58
C ILE A 27 -10.51 -33.77 -29.94
N THR A 28 -10.69 -34.15 -28.68
CA THR A 28 -9.77 -35.06 -27.99
C THR A 28 -9.82 -36.45 -28.64
N ALA A 29 -11.02 -36.93 -28.96
CA ALA A 29 -11.22 -38.19 -29.67
C ALA A 29 -10.66 -38.12 -31.08
N TRP A 30 -10.86 -37.02 -31.81
CA TRP A 30 -10.27 -36.78 -33.13
C TRP A 30 -8.74 -36.83 -33.08
N PHE A 31 -8.14 -36.08 -32.15
CA PHE A 31 -6.69 -36.05 -31.96
C PHE A 31 -6.12 -37.44 -31.69
N ILE A 32 -6.69 -38.16 -30.71
CA ILE A 32 -6.28 -39.53 -30.38
C ILE A 32 -6.46 -40.46 -31.59
N THR A 33 -7.56 -40.33 -32.33
CA THR A 33 -7.86 -41.20 -33.47
C THR A 33 -6.85 -41.01 -34.60
N PHE A 34 -6.53 -39.76 -34.96
CA PHE A 34 -5.56 -39.49 -36.03
C PHE A 34 -4.11 -39.75 -35.61
N GLU A 35 -3.76 -39.51 -34.35
CA GLU A 35 -2.45 -39.90 -33.78
C GLU A 35 -2.24 -41.43 -33.84
N LEU A 36 -3.25 -42.22 -33.44
CA LEU A 36 -3.19 -43.67 -33.52
C LEU A 36 -3.18 -44.16 -34.97
N LEU A 37 -3.98 -43.56 -35.86
CA LEU A 37 -4.00 -43.89 -37.29
C LEU A 37 -2.64 -43.61 -37.95
N PHE A 38 -1.98 -42.50 -37.60
CA PHE A 38 -0.64 -42.21 -38.08
C PHE A 38 0.35 -43.21 -37.52
N THR A 39 0.42 -43.35 -36.19
CA THR A 39 1.39 -44.20 -35.48
C THR A 39 1.33 -45.67 -35.92
N PHE A 40 0.13 -46.20 -36.17
CA PHE A 40 -0.08 -47.59 -36.61
C PHE A 40 -0.34 -47.74 -38.11
N GLY A 41 -0.20 -46.66 -38.89
CA GLY A 41 -0.42 -46.67 -40.34
C GLY A 41 0.48 -47.64 -41.11
N CYS A 42 1.63 -47.99 -40.53
CA CYS A 42 2.59 -48.96 -41.07
C CYS A 42 2.54 -50.34 -40.38
N GLY A 43 1.42 -50.64 -39.72
CA GLY A 43 1.19 -51.91 -39.02
C GLY A 43 2.10 -52.08 -37.79
N THR A 44 2.80 -53.22 -37.71
CA THR A 44 3.71 -53.54 -36.58
C THR A 44 5.07 -52.86 -36.66
N HIS A 45 5.33 -52.11 -37.74
CA HIS A 45 6.59 -51.40 -37.98
C HIS A 45 6.43 -49.90 -37.74
N VAL A 46 6.10 -49.52 -36.50
CA VAL A 46 5.84 -48.12 -36.08
C VAL A 46 7.02 -47.20 -36.40
N ASP A 47 8.26 -47.69 -36.24
CA ASP A 47 9.47 -46.91 -36.51
C ASP A 47 9.68 -46.57 -37.99
N ALA A 48 8.98 -47.24 -38.91
CA ALA A 48 9.11 -47.03 -40.35
C ALA A 48 8.52 -45.68 -40.83
N ILE A 49 7.66 -45.05 -40.02
CA ILE A 49 7.11 -43.69 -40.26
C ILE A 49 8.20 -42.63 -40.14
N TRP A 50 9.16 -42.85 -39.23
CA TRP A 50 10.25 -41.94 -38.94
C TRP A 50 11.56 -42.35 -39.65
N GLY A 51 11.49 -43.38 -40.50
CA GLY A 51 12.60 -43.93 -41.29
C GLY A 51 12.80 -43.23 -42.64
N SER A 52 13.59 -43.84 -43.53
CA SER A 52 13.80 -43.30 -44.88
C SER A 52 12.58 -43.48 -45.78
N LEU A 53 12.42 -42.63 -46.81
CA LEU A 53 11.31 -42.70 -47.77
C LEU A 53 11.11 -44.11 -48.37
N ALA A 54 12.19 -44.85 -48.56
CA ALA A 54 12.15 -46.24 -49.03
C ALA A 54 11.60 -47.23 -47.98
N GLN A 55 11.85 -46.99 -46.68
CA GLN A 55 11.25 -47.77 -45.59
C GLN A 55 9.77 -47.46 -45.44
N THR A 56 9.38 -46.19 -45.55
CA THR A 56 7.98 -45.76 -45.52
C THR A 56 7.21 -46.37 -46.69
N MET A 57 7.73 -46.29 -47.92
CA MET A 57 7.10 -46.93 -49.09
C MET A 57 7.07 -48.46 -49.02
N LYS A 58 7.93 -49.10 -48.21
CA LYS A 58 7.95 -50.58 -48.10
C LYS A 58 6.97 -51.10 -47.04
N TYR A 59 6.90 -50.44 -45.89
CA TYR A 59 6.11 -50.91 -44.73
C TYR A 59 4.81 -50.14 -44.52
N CYS A 60 4.66 -48.97 -45.14
CA CYS A 60 3.47 -48.11 -45.05
C CYS A 60 2.68 -48.04 -46.37
N ASN A 61 2.97 -48.93 -47.33
CA ASN A 61 2.35 -48.93 -48.67
C ASN A 61 0.89 -49.43 -48.70
N GLY A 62 0.31 -49.71 -47.52
CA GLY A 62 -1.12 -49.88 -47.39
C GLY A 62 -1.79 -48.52 -47.55
N ASN A 63 -2.86 -48.46 -48.34
CA ASN A 63 -3.67 -47.26 -48.59
C ASN A 63 -4.02 -46.42 -47.34
N SER A 64 -3.90 -46.94 -46.12
CA SER A 64 -4.31 -46.31 -44.87
C SER A 64 -3.59 -45.00 -44.50
N THR A 65 -2.28 -44.89 -44.65
CA THR A 65 -1.54 -43.72 -44.12
C THR A 65 -1.71 -42.49 -45.03
N PHE A 66 -1.52 -42.65 -46.34
CA PHE A 66 -1.70 -41.56 -47.31
C PHE A 66 -3.19 -41.23 -47.56
N GLN A 67 -4.12 -42.19 -47.44
CA GLN A 67 -5.55 -41.87 -47.50
C GLN A 67 -6.07 -41.22 -46.23
N ALA A 68 -5.34 -41.25 -45.09
CA ALA A 68 -5.74 -40.56 -43.87
C ALA A 68 -5.36 -39.08 -43.87
N GLU A 69 -4.40 -38.64 -44.70
CA GLU A 69 -3.98 -37.23 -44.79
C GLU A 69 -5.09 -36.32 -45.33
N GLN A 70 -5.83 -36.74 -46.35
CA GLN A 70 -6.93 -35.93 -46.92
C GLN A 70 -8.13 -35.80 -45.95
N PRO A 71 -8.65 -36.88 -45.34
CA PRO A 71 -9.65 -36.80 -44.28
C PRO A 71 -9.16 -36.02 -43.07
N MET A 72 -7.88 -36.15 -42.68
CA MET A 72 -7.30 -35.37 -41.59
C MET A 72 -7.36 -33.89 -41.94
N ALA A 73 -6.83 -33.45 -43.08
CA ALA A 73 -6.83 -32.04 -43.48
C ALA A 73 -8.25 -31.46 -43.62
N ILE A 74 -9.19 -32.22 -44.19
CA ILE A 74 -10.59 -31.77 -44.35
C ILE A 74 -11.29 -31.70 -42.98
N SER A 75 -11.11 -32.70 -42.12
CA SER A 75 -11.74 -32.73 -40.80
C SER A 75 -11.11 -31.76 -39.81
N ASP A 76 -9.81 -31.48 -39.94
CA ASP A 76 -9.07 -30.45 -39.19
C ASP A 76 -9.64 -29.06 -39.52
N LEU A 77 -9.78 -28.74 -40.81
CA LEU A 77 -10.43 -27.50 -41.26
C LEU A 77 -11.86 -27.36 -40.72
N ILE A 78 -12.64 -28.45 -40.71
CA ILE A 78 -14.01 -28.45 -40.17
C ILE A 78 -14.00 -28.24 -38.65
N LEU A 79 -13.10 -28.90 -37.92
CA LEU A 79 -12.97 -28.73 -36.48
C LEU A 79 -12.53 -27.31 -36.11
N ASP A 80 -11.61 -26.72 -36.87
CA ASP A 80 -11.21 -25.33 -36.72
C ASP A 80 -12.38 -24.37 -36.94
N LEU A 81 -13.20 -24.59 -37.97
CA LEU A 81 -14.42 -23.81 -38.21
C LEU A 81 -15.43 -23.97 -37.07
N VAL A 82 -15.60 -25.19 -36.53
CA VAL A 82 -16.48 -25.45 -35.39
C VAL A 82 -15.97 -24.72 -34.14
N VAL A 83 -14.68 -24.78 -33.85
CA VAL A 83 -14.04 -24.05 -32.73
C VAL A 83 -14.21 -22.54 -32.91
N PHE A 84 -14.08 -22.04 -34.14
CA PHE A 84 -14.21 -20.63 -34.48
C PHE A 84 -15.63 -20.11 -34.28
N VAL A 85 -16.65 -20.87 -34.67
CA VAL A 85 -18.07 -20.49 -34.58
C VAL A 85 -18.68 -20.78 -33.21
N PHE A 86 -18.09 -21.69 -32.44
CA PHE A 86 -18.59 -22.11 -31.12
C PHE A 86 -18.92 -20.98 -30.12
N PRO A 87 -18.11 -19.91 -29.96
CA PRO A 87 -18.41 -18.87 -28.97
C PRO A 87 -19.56 -17.93 -29.38
N PHE A 88 -19.98 -17.90 -30.65
CA PHE A 88 -20.96 -16.93 -31.17
C PHE A 88 -22.35 -17.05 -30.50
N PRO A 89 -22.98 -18.23 -30.40
CA PRO A 89 -24.29 -18.33 -29.77
C PRO A 89 -24.29 -17.86 -28.31
N ALA A 90 -23.21 -18.11 -27.56
CA ALA A 90 -23.06 -17.65 -26.18
C ALA A 90 -22.92 -16.12 -26.10
N ILE A 91 -22.13 -15.51 -26.99
CA ILE A 91 -21.94 -14.06 -27.06
C ILE A 91 -23.24 -13.35 -27.45
N TRP A 92 -24.02 -13.90 -28.40
CA TRP A 92 -25.28 -13.29 -28.84
C TRP A 92 -26.43 -13.45 -27.85
N ASN A 93 -26.32 -14.39 -26.91
CA ASN A 93 -27.26 -14.53 -25.79
C ASN A 93 -26.97 -13.56 -24.62
N LEU A 94 -25.85 -12.83 -24.64
CA LEU A 94 -25.59 -11.76 -23.68
C LEU A 94 -26.53 -10.58 -23.92
N HIS A 95 -26.98 -9.93 -22.84
CA HIS A 95 -27.76 -8.69 -22.89
C HIS A 95 -26.87 -7.49 -23.26
N LEU A 96 -26.38 -7.48 -24.51
CA LEU A 96 -25.56 -6.42 -25.10
C LEU A 96 -26.26 -5.80 -26.32
N VAL A 97 -25.96 -4.54 -26.61
CA VAL A 97 -26.38 -3.86 -27.85
C VAL A 97 -25.73 -4.57 -29.06
N THR A 98 -26.43 -4.67 -30.19
CA THR A 98 -26.00 -5.42 -31.38
C THR A 98 -24.61 -5.04 -31.89
N GLN A 99 -24.25 -3.75 -31.85
CA GLN A 99 -22.89 -3.29 -32.19
C GLN A 99 -21.81 -3.90 -31.29
N ARG A 100 -22.07 -4.03 -29.98
CA ARG A 100 -21.16 -4.65 -29.02
C ARG A 100 -21.06 -6.17 -29.24
N LYS A 101 -22.17 -6.83 -29.59
CA LYS A 101 -22.16 -8.26 -29.95
C LYS A 101 -21.26 -8.51 -31.15
N LEU A 102 -21.36 -7.68 -32.19
CA LEU A 102 -20.49 -7.75 -33.36
C LEU A 102 -19.02 -7.52 -32.97
N ALA A 103 -18.73 -6.46 -32.20
CA ALA A 103 -17.37 -6.13 -31.77
C ALA A 103 -16.72 -7.24 -30.93
N VAL A 104 -17.41 -7.75 -29.89
CA VAL A 104 -16.93 -8.86 -29.04
C VAL A 104 -16.56 -10.06 -29.91
N SER A 105 -17.35 -10.31 -30.94
CA SER A 105 -17.20 -11.50 -31.77
C SER A 105 -16.09 -11.36 -32.78
N SER A 106 -15.94 -10.18 -33.38
CA SER A 106 -14.76 -9.81 -34.15
C SER A 106 -13.49 -9.94 -33.31
N VAL A 107 -13.51 -9.56 -32.02
CA VAL A 107 -12.36 -9.75 -31.10
C VAL A 107 -12.08 -11.23 -30.84
N PHE A 108 -13.10 -12.06 -30.66
CA PHE A 108 -12.90 -13.50 -30.49
C PHE A 108 -12.31 -14.15 -31.75
N LEU A 109 -12.80 -13.79 -32.94
CA LEU A 109 -12.21 -14.25 -34.20
C LEU A 109 -10.78 -13.79 -34.38
N PHE A 110 -10.53 -12.51 -34.13
CA PHE A 110 -9.21 -11.92 -34.20
C PHE A 110 -8.26 -12.53 -33.17
N GLY A 111 -8.77 -12.88 -31.99
CA GLY A 111 -8.02 -13.54 -30.92
C GLY A 111 -7.55 -14.95 -31.29
N ASN A 112 -8.32 -15.69 -32.10
CA ASN A 112 -7.95 -17.00 -32.65
C ASN A 112 -6.90 -16.84 -33.76
N VAL A 113 -7.07 -15.85 -34.65
CA VAL A 113 -6.06 -15.50 -35.66
C VAL A 113 -4.73 -15.11 -35.01
N ILE A 114 -4.77 -14.35 -33.92
CA ILE A 114 -3.58 -14.01 -33.14
C ILE A 114 -2.91 -15.27 -32.57
N GLU A 115 -3.64 -16.30 -32.11
CA GLU A 115 -3.00 -17.53 -31.59
C GLU A 115 -2.11 -18.21 -32.63
N VAL A 116 -2.54 -18.21 -33.89
CA VAL A 116 -1.73 -18.74 -35.00
C VAL A 116 -0.41 -17.96 -35.10
N PHE A 117 -0.45 -16.63 -35.02
CA PHE A 117 0.76 -15.79 -35.06
C PHE A 117 1.64 -15.91 -33.81
N LEU A 118 1.05 -16.09 -32.62
CA LEU A 118 1.78 -16.31 -31.37
C LEU A 118 2.57 -17.63 -31.40
N ASN A 119 2.02 -18.65 -32.06
CA ASN A 119 2.66 -19.96 -32.22
C ASN A 119 3.68 -19.97 -33.36
N ALA A 120 3.60 -19.04 -34.32
CA ALA A 120 4.50 -18.96 -35.47
C ALA A 120 5.91 -18.43 -35.12
N SER A 121 6.03 -17.55 -34.10
CA SER A 121 7.33 -17.02 -33.67
C SER A 121 7.28 -16.47 -32.24
N SER A 122 8.33 -16.77 -31.46
CA SER A 122 8.54 -16.22 -30.11
C SER A 122 8.74 -14.70 -30.10
N ILE A 123 9.05 -14.08 -31.23
CA ILE A 123 9.23 -12.61 -31.30
C ILE A 123 7.88 -11.93 -31.51
N LEU A 124 7.02 -12.52 -32.35
CA LEU A 124 5.68 -12.01 -32.64
C LEU A 124 4.80 -11.98 -31.39
N CYS A 125 5.09 -12.80 -30.38
CA CYS A 125 4.36 -12.79 -29.12
C CYS A 125 4.48 -11.48 -28.34
N PHE A 126 5.58 -10.74 -28.47
CA PHE A 126 5.76 -9.45 -27.79
C PHE A 126 4.93 -8.32 -28.43
N VAL A 127 4.46 -8.50 -29.66
CA VAL A 127 3.59 -7.53 -30.34
C VAL A 127 2.12 -7.95 -30.21
N TRP A 128 1.79 -9.18 -30.57
CA TRP A 128 0.39 -9.63 -30.63
C TRP A 128 -0.17 -10.08 -29.27
N GLY A 129 0.69 -10.53 -28.35
CA GLY A 129 0.29 -10.98 -27.02
C GLY A 129 -0.30 -9.86 -26.16
N PRO A 130 0.39 -8.72 -26.00
CA PRO A 130 -0.13 -7.56 -25.29
C PRO A 130 -1.43 -7.02 -25.87
N LEU A 131 -1.51 -6.92 -27.21
CA LEU A 131 -2.73 -6.52 -27.93
C LEU A 131 -3.92 -7.40 -27.53
N LYS A 132 -3.76 -8.72 -27.66
CA LYS A 132 -4.79 -9.68 -27.29
C LYS A 132 -5.18 -9.54 -25.83
N PHE A 133 -4.21 -9.50 -24.92
CA PHE A 133 -4.48 -9.37 -23.49
C PHE A 133 -5.25 -8.09 -23.16
N CYS A 134 -4.79 -6.93 -23.63
CA CYS A 134 -5.43 -5.65 -23.34
C CYS A 134 -6.86 -5.60 -23.88
N LEU A 135 -7.09 -6.07 -25.12
CA LEU A 135 -8.44 -6.12 -25.70
C LEU A 135 -9.35 -7.09 -24.94
N GLN A 136 -8.85 -8.26 -24.53
CA GLN A 136 -9.63 -9.22 -23.75
C GLN A 136 -10.02 -8.68 -22.38
N VAL A 137 -9.10 -7.99 -21.69
CA VAL A 137 -9.37 -7.36 -20.39
C VAL A 137 -10.34 -6.18 -20.54
N ALA A 138 -10.16 -5.36 -21.57
CA ALA A 138 -11.00 -4.19 -21.83
C ALA A 138 -12.42 -4.56 -22.30
N ASN A 139 -12.61 -5.73 -22.92
CA ASN A 139 -13.88 -6.16 -23.53
C ASN A 139 -15.12 -6.06 -22.61
N GLY A 140 -14.92 -6.20 -21.29
CA GLY A 140 -16.00 -6.03 -20.31
C GLY A 140 -16.42 -4.59 -20.03
N TRP A 141 -15.69 -3.59 -20.54
CA TRP A 141 -15.81 -2.16 -20.22
C TRP A 141 -15.73 -1.33 -21.51
N ALA A 142 -16.90 -0.97 -22.04
CA ALA A 142 -17.04 -0.35 -23.36
C ALA A 142 -16.16 0.88 -23.57
N GLU A 143 -16.14 1.82 -22.61
CA GLU A 143 -15.30 3.02 -22.70
C GLU A 143 -13.83 2.68 -22.89
N SER A 144 -13.29 1.76 -22.09
CA SER A 144 -11.87 1.37 -22.19
C SER A 144 -11.57 0.58 -23.47
N PHE A 145 -12.54 -0.21 -23.93
CA PHE A 145 -12.41 -1.00 -25.13
C PHE A 145 -12.40 -0.13 -26.40
N ASP A 146 -13.36 0.79 -26.52
CA ASP A 146 -13.45 1.72 -27.64
C ASP A 146 -12.22 2.63 -27.70
N THR A 147 -11.78 3.13 -26.53
CA THR A 147 -10.57 3.94 -26.41
C THR A 147 -9.30 3.19 -26.85
N LEU A 148 -9.18 1.93 -26.44
CA LEU A 148 -8.04 1.10 -26.81
C LEU A 148 -8.06 0.75 -28.32
N LEU A 149 -9.23 0.47 -28.88
CA LEU A 149 -9.39 0.25 -30.33
C LEU A 149 -9.02 1.49 -31.14
N ASP A 150 -9.44 2.68 -30.70
CA ASP A 150 -9.06 3.93 -31.37
C ASP A 150 -7.55 4.14 -31.35
N ALA A 151 -6.89 3.86 -30.22
CA ALA A 151 -5.44 3.89 -30.13
C ALA A 151 -4.78 2.91 -31.10
N TYR A 152 -5.28 1.67 -31.21
CA TYR A 152 -4.76 0.70 -32.16
C TYR A 152 -5.00 1.09 -33.62
N LYS A 153 -6.15 1.67 -33.92
CA LYS A 153 -6.45 2.21 -35.25
C LYS A 153 -5.43 3.29 -35.63
N ARG A 154 -5.18 4.24 -34.73
CA ARG A 154 -4.19 5.31 -34.94
C ARG A 154 -2.77 4.75 -35.10
N LEU A 155 -2.37 3.73 -34.34
CA LEU A 155 -1.08 3.05 -34.56
C LEU A 155 -1.02 2.44 -35.96
N GLY A 156 -2.08 1.75 -36.39
CA GLY A 156 -2.16 1.12 -37.71
C GLY A 156 -2.10 2.11 -38.89
N GLU A 157 -2.81 3.24 -38.81
CA GLU A 157 -2.82 4.29 -39.84
C GLU A 157 -1.43 4.91 -40.08
N ASN A 158 -0.58 4.88 -39.05
CA ASN A 158 0.78 5.41 -39.08
C ASN A 158 1.84 4.35 -39.39
N LEU A 159 1.44 3.13 -39.78
CA LEU A 159 2.34 2.14 -40.36
C LEU A 159 2.36 2.24 -41.90
N PRO A 160 3.55 2.30 -42.54
CA PRO A 160 3.66 2.19 -43.98
C PRO A 160 3.40 0.75 -44.44
N LEU A 161 3.17 0.56 -45.74
CA LEU A 161 3.09 -0.75 -46.36
C LEU A 161 4.50 -1.38 -46.45
N LEU A 162 5.00 -1.88 -45.33
CA LEU A 162 6.39 -2.34 -45.15
C LEU A 162 6.86 -3.35 -46.21
N GLN A 163 5.95 -4.19 -46.73
CA GLN A 163 6.27 -5.16 -47.77
C GLN A 163 6.77 -4.51 -49.07
N GLN A 164 6.28 -3.31 -49.41
CA GLN A 164 6.70 -2.59 -50.62
C GLN A 164 8.15 -2.08 -50.53
N TYR A 165 8.68 -1.95 -49.30
CA TYR A 165 9.99 -1.38 -49.03
C TYR A 165 11.00 -2.43 -48.56
N GLN A 166 10.71 -3.72 -48.73
CA GLN A 166 11.55 -4.83 -48.24
C GLN A 166 13.01 -4.73 -48.70
N SER A 167 13.23 -4.41 -49.98
CA SER A 167 14.57 -4.27 -50.56
C SER A 167 15.38 -3.12 -49.93
N LEU A 168 14.72 -2.06 -49.45
CA LEU A 168 15.41 -0.95 -48.76
C LEU A 168 15.92 -1.41 -47.39
N PHE A 169 15.13 -2.19 -46.67
CA PHE A 169 15.54 -2.74 -45.38
C PHE A 169 16.64 -3.80 -45.52
N GLU A 170 16.62 -4.60 -46.59
CA GLU A 170 17.68 -5.57 -46.86
C GLU A 170 19.02 -4.87 -47.19
N ASN A 171 18.99 -3.72 -47.87
CA ASN A 171 20.20 -3.07 -48.37
C ASN A 171 20.75 -1.94 -47.48
N SER A 172 19.95 -1.33 -46.60
CA SER A 172 20.38 -0.19 -45.76
C SER A 172 20.26 -0.49 -44.27
N SER A 173 21.39 -0.41 -43.54
CA SER A 173 21.42 -0.54 -42.08
C SER A 173 20.66 0.59 -41.37
N ASP A 174 20.66 1.79 -41.95
CA ASP A 174 19.95 2.95 -41.38
C ASP A 174 18.43 2.76 -41.48
N MET A 175 17.94 2.22 -42.60
CA MET A 175 16.51 1.89 -42.75
C MET A 175 16.09 0.75 -41.83
N ARG A 176 16.95 -0.25 -41.58
CA ARG A 176 16.69 -1.25 -40.52
C ARG A 176 16.59 -0.60 -39.13
N ARG A 177 17.38 0.43 -38.86
CA ARG A 177 17.31 1.17 -37.60
C ARG A 177 16.01 1.97 -37.50
N VAL A 178 15.57 2.65 -38.56
CA VAL A 178 14.25 3.31 -38.60
C VAL A 178 13.14 2.30 -38.33
N LEU A 179 13.17 1.12 -38.98
CA LEU A 179 12.21 0.04 -38.73
C LEU A 179 12.23 -0.43 -37.26
N SER A 180 13.41 -0.59 -36.67
CA SER A 180 13.56 -0.93 -35.25
C SER A 180 12.96 0.14 -34.33
N LEU A 181 13.15 1.43 -34.64
CA LEU A 181 12.57 2.53 -33.86
C LEU A 181 11.04 2.54 -33.93
N MET A 182 10.45 2.22 -35.08
CA MET A 182 9.00 2.06 -35.22
C MET A 182 8.46 0.95 -34.33
N PHE A 183 9.08 -0.23 -34.34
CA PHE A 183 8.68 -1.33 -33.47
C PHE A 183 8.89 -1.00 -31.98
N ASN A 184 9.94 -0.26 -31.63
CA ASN A 184 10.13 0.22 -30.26
C ASN A 184 8.97 1.10 -29.81
N GLY A 185 8.45 1.99 -30.66
CA GLY A 185 7.27 2.80 -30.34
C GLY A 185 6.01 1.96 -30.05
N ILE A 186 5.78 0.90 -30.83
CA ILE A 186 4.67 -0.05 -30.60
C ILE A 186 4.86 -0.80 -29.28
N LEU A 187 6.09 -1.26 -28.99
CA LEU A 187 6.39 -1.95 -27.74
C LEU A 187 6.26 -1.02 -26.53
N ASP A 188 6.66 0.24 -26.65
CA ASP A 188 6.49 1.27 -25.61
C ASP A 188 5.01 1.53 -25.30
N PHE A 189 4.17 1.59 -26.34
CA PHE A 189 2.71 1.65 -26.18
C PHE A 189 2.19 0.41 -25.43
N HIS A 190 2.55 -0.79 -25.89
CA HIS A 190 2.10 -2.04 -25.28
C HIS A 190 2.53 -2.19 -23.84
N LEU A 191 3.79 -1.85 -23.52
CA LEU A 191 4.29 -1.87 -22.15
C LEU A 191 3.45 -0.95 -21.26
N SER A 192 3.10 0.24 -21.74
CA SER A 192 2.31 1.21 -20.98
C SER A 192 0.87 0.73 -20.77
N ALA A 193 0.22 0.21 -21.82
CA ALA A 193 -1.11 -0.39 -21.73
C ALA A 193 -1.12 -1.60 -20.77
N LEU A 194 -0.12 -2.48 -20.87
CA LEU A 194 0.02 -3.63 -19.99
C LEU A 194 0.18 -3.23 -18.52
N ARG A 195 0.98 -2.22 -18.22
CA ARG A 195 1.15 -1.73 -16.84
C ARG A 195 -0.19 -1.27 -16.23
N LEU A 196 -1.10 -0.74 -17.04
CA LEU A 196 -2.46 -0.39 -16.60
C LEU A 196 -3.36 -1.63 -16.47
N PHE A 197 -3.56 -2.37 -17.56
CA PHE A 197 -4.53 -3.47 -17.62
C PHE A 197 -4.14 -4.71 -16.81
N LYS A 198 -2.85 -4.89 -16.46
CA LYS A 198 -2.40 -5.94 -15.55
C LYS A 198 -2.81 -5.68 -14.09
N ARG A 199 -3.11 -4.43 -13.73
CA ARG A 199 -3.49 -4.06 -12.36
C ARG A 199 -4.92 -4.48 -12.08
N ARG A 200 -5.21 -4.87 -10.84
CA ARG A 200 -6.56 -5.29 -10.44
C ARG A 200 -7.57 -4.13 -10.47
N THR A 201 -7.15 -2.99 -9.93
CA THR A 201 -7.92 -1.76 -9.81
C THR A 201 -7.93 -0.95 -11.11
N TRP A 202 -7.51 -1.53 -12.24
CA TRP A 202 -7.35 -0.83 -13.51
C TRP A 202 -8.61 -0.07 -13.93
N LYS A 203 -9.81 -0.58 -13.61
CA LYS A 203 -11.09 0.07 -13.91
C LYS A 203 -11.22 1.44 -13.24
N HIS A 204 -10.82 1.55 -11.98
CA HIS A 204 -10.82 2.80 -11.23
C HIS A 204 -9.69 3.74 -11.67
N LEU A 205 -8.58 3.17 -12.12
CA LEU A 205 -7.40 3.90 -12.57
C LEU A 205 -7.47 4.30 -14.05
N PHE A 206 -8.39 3.74 -14.83
CA PHE A 206 -8.35 3.80 -16.29
C PHE A 206 -8.44 5.24 -16.79
N ARG A 207 -9.45 5.99 -16.35
CA ARG A 207 -9.69 7.37 -16.83
C ARG A 207 -8.52 8.29 -16.50
N SER A 208 -8.11 8.34 -15.23
CA SER A 208 -6.97 9.16 -14.78
C SER A 208 -5.68 8.82 -15.51
N THR A 209 -5.38 7.52 -15.61
CA THR A 209 -4.13 7.05 -16.20
C THR A 209 -4.13 7.23 -17.71
N TRP A 210 -5.25 6.92 -18.38
CA TRP A 210 -5.34 7.02 -19.83
C TRP A 210 -5.26 8.46 -20.31
N LYS A 211 -5.89 9.41 -19.60
CA LYS A 211 -5.80 10.84 -19.89
C LYS A 211 -4.35 11.34 -19.85
N ASP A 212 -3.60 10.92 -18.84
CA ASP A 212 -2.18 11.28 -18.71
C ASP A 212 -1.31 10.56 -19.76
N PHE A 213 -1.61 9.29 -20.01
CA PHE A 213 -0.98 8.50 -21.05
C PHE A 213 -1.22 9.05 -22.45
N GLN A 214 -2.37 9.68 -22.71
CA GLN A 214 -2.75 10.20 -24.02
C GLN A 214 -1.70 11.19 -24.57
N THR A 215 -1.09 12.01 -23.72
CA THR A 215 -0.01 12.92 -24.13
C THR A 215 1.22 12.15 -24.59
N ARG A 216 1.65 11.12 -23.83
CA ARG A 216 2.75 10.24 -24.23
C ARG A 216 2.40 9.45 -25.50
N PHE A 217 1.16 9.00 -25.61
CA PHE A 217 0.69 8.27 -26.77
C PHE A 217 0.71 9.14 -28.03
N GLN A 218 0.33 10.42 -27.92
CA GLN A 218 0.45 11.37 -29.01
C GLN A 218 1.90 11.50 -29.47
N TYR A 219 2.85 11.62 -28.54
CA TYR A 219 4.28 11.63 -28.87
C TYR A 219 4.72 10.35 -29.61
N ILE A 220 4.23 9.17 -29.21
CA ILE A 220 4.51 7.90 -29.92
C ILE A 220 3.96 7.94 -31.35
N ILE A 221 2.75 8.47 -31.54
CA ILE A 221 2.13 8.61 -32.86
C ILE A 221 2.91 9.57 -33.74
N ASP A 222 3.32 10.73 -33.22
CA ASP A 222 4.09 11.73 -33.95
C ASP A 222 5.47 11.17 -34.36
N ASP A 223 6.13 10.43 -33.45
CA ASP A 223 7.40 9.74 -33.74
C ASP A 223 7.20 8.66 -34.82
N LEU A 224 6.10 7.91 -34.77
CA LEU A 224 5.77 6.89 -35.77
C LEU A 224 5.48 7.50 -37.16
N GLN A 225 4.79 8.64 -37.19
CA GLN A 225 4.55 9.43 -38.40
C GLN A 225 5.84 9.91 -39.05
N ASN A 226 6.77 10.43 -38.26
CA ASN A 226 8.07 10.86 -38.74
C ASN A 226 8.85 9.69 -39.35
N HIS A 227 8.88 8.53 -38.68
CA HIS A 227 9.52 7.34 -39.22
C HIS A 227 8.83 6.84 -40.50
N LYS A 228 7.49 6.85 -40.56
CA LYS A 228 6.72 6.52 -41.76
C LYS A 228 7.15 7.40 -42.94
N MET A 229 7.24 8.72 -42.74
CA MET A 229 7.71 9.65 -43.78
C MET A 229 9.14 9.36 -44.24
N LEU A 230 10.06 9.01 -43.33
CA LEU A 230 11.44 8.65 -43.69
C LEU A 230 11.48 7.38 -44.56
N VAL A 231 10.63 6.39 -44.28
CA VAL A 231 10.52 5.18 -45.10
C VAL A 231 9.90 5.49 -46.47
N GLU A 232 8.75 6.18 -46.50
CA GLU A 232 8.01 6.47 -47.73
C GLU A 232 8.78 7.39 -48.69
N SER A 233 9.56 8.34 -48.15
CA SER A 233 10.42 9.25 -48.92
C SER A 233 11.78 8.67 -49.30
N GLN A 234 12.12 7.46 -48.82
CA GLN A 234 13.44 6.85 -48.98
C GLN A 234 14.58 7.78 -48.53
N ALA A 235 14.41 8.38 -47.35
CA ALA A 235 15.27 9.42 -46.81
C ALA A 235 16.77 9.00 -46.82
N ASN A 236 17.64 9.98 -47.09
CA ASN A 236 19.08 9.75 -47.07
C ASN A 236 19.63 9.74 -45.63
N ILE A 237 20.89 9.31 -45.49
CA ILE A 237 21.53 9.18 -44.18
C ILE A 237 21.62 10.49 -43.39
N LEU A 238 21.74 11.64 -44.06
CA LEU A 238 21.79 12.95 -43.40
C LEU A 238 20.43 13.30 -42.78
N GLN A 239 19.35 13.13 -43.54
CA GLN A 239 17.98 13.35 -43.05
C GLN A 239 17.62 12.43 -41.87
N ILE A 240 18.05 11.17 -41.92
CA ILE A 240 17.84 10.22 -40.83
C ILE A 240 18.60 10.66 -39.57
N ARG A 241 19.84 11.15 -39.71
CA ARG A 241 20.64 11.62 -38.57
C ARG A 241 20.10 12.90 -37.96
N ASP A 242 19.71 13.87 -38.79
CA ASP A 242 19.12 15.14 -38.32
C ASP A 242 17.83 14.87 -37.53
N SER A 243 16.95 14.00 -38.06
CA SER A 243 15.73 13.56 -37.37
C SER A 243 16.01 12.86 -36.03
N GLN A 244 17.10 12.09 -35.93
CA GLN A 244 17.48 11.45 -34.66
C GLN A 244 17.92 12.46 -33.60
N ILE A 245 18.68 13.49 -33.98
CA ILE A 245 19.12 14.56 -33.08
C ILE A 245 17.92 15.35 -32.55
N GLU A 246 17.02 15.75 -33.44
CA GLU A 246 15.79 16.46 -33.08
C GLU A 246 14.93 15.62 -32.13
N ARG A 247 14.80 14.32 -32.40
CA ARG A 247 14.08 13.39 -31.55
C ARG A 247 14.69 13.27 -30.15
N GLU A 248 16.02 13.17 -30.04
CA GLU A 248 16.70 13.12 -28.73
C GLU A 248 16.48 14.41 -27.93
N ALA A 249 16.56 15.57 -28.58
CA ALA A 249 16.25 16.85 -27.95
C ALA A 249 14.78 16.94 -27.49
N ALA A 250 13.84 16.52 -28.34
CA ALA A 250 12.42 16.48 -28.02
C ALA A 250 12.10 15.52 -26.86
N ARG A 251 12.76 14.35 -26.80
CA ARG A 251 12.62 13.40 -25.68
C ARG A 251 13.06 14.00 -24.36
N LYS A 252 14.19 14.72 -24.36
CA LYS A 252 14.70 15.37 -23.16
C LYS A 252 13.76 16.48 -22.69
N ALA A 253 13.34 17.35 -23.60
CA ALA A 253 12.38 18.41 -23.28
C ALA A 253 11.05 17.86 -22.76
N PHE A 254 10.54 16.77 -23.36
CA PHE A 254 9.33 16.10 -22.89
C PHE A 254 9.50 15.52 -21.47
N ALA A 255 10.65 14.92 -21.18
CA ALA A 255 10.94 14.39 -19.84
C ALA A 255 10.97 15.49 -18.78
N ASP A 256 11.59 16.64 -19.09
CA ASP A 256 11.67 17.79 -18.18
C ASP A 256 10.28 18.37 -17.89
N ILE A 257 9.44 18.56 -18.92
CA ILE A 257 8.05 19.03 -18.76
C ILE A 257 7.24 18.04 -17.92
N LYS A 258 7.35 16.75 -18.21
CA LYS A 258 6.62 15.71 -17.48
C LYS A 258 6.99 15.70 -16.00
N GLU A 259 8.27 15.88 -15.67
CA GLU A 259 8.72 15.91 -14.27
C GLU A 259 8.16 17.12 -13.50
N GLU A 260 8.12 18.30 -14.12
CA GLU A 260 7.52 19.49 -13.53
C GLU A 260 6.00 19.35 -13.35
N GLU A 261 5.30 18.77 -14.33
CA GLU A 261 3.89 18.42 -14.18
C GLU A 261 3.67 17.41 -13.06
N ARG A 262 4.52 16.38 -12.95
CA ARG A 262 4.46 15.36 -11.91
C ARG A 262 4.58 15.97 -10.52
N LYS A 263 5.55 16.86 -10.30
CA LYS A 263 5.71 17.62 -9.04
C LYS A 263 4.49 18.49 -8.74
N THR A 264 3.98 19.19 -9.75
CA THR A 264 2.81 20.08 -9.61
C THR A 264 1.56 19.29 -9.17
N LYS A 265 1.29 18.16 -9.81
CA LYS A 265 0.19 17.25 -9.41
C LYS A 265 0.40 16.75 -7.98
N TYR A 266 1.63 16.34 -7.65
CA TYR A 266 1.98 15.83 -6.32
C TYR A 266 1.68 16.85 -5.22
N PHE A 267 2.18 18.08 -5.34
CA PHE A 267 1.93 19.12 -4.34
C PHE A 267 0.45 19.49 -4.24
N ARG A 268 -0.27 19.49 -5.37
CA ARG A 268 -1.71 19.74 -5.37
C ARG A 268 -2.48 18.68 -4.61
N VAL A 269 -2.19 17.40 -4.84
CA VAL A 269 -2.82 16.28 -4.11
C VAL A 269 -2.44 16.32 -2.63
N LEU A 270 -1.17 16.56 -2.29
CA LEU A 270 -0.71 16.64 -0.91
C LEU A 270 -1.46 17.73 -0.12
N ASN A 271 -1.62 18.91 -0.73
CA ASN A 271 -2.38 20.02 -0.15
C ASN A 271 -3.87 19.69 0.00
N TRP A 272 -4.45 18.98 -0.96
CA TRP A 272 -5.86 18.55 -0.91
C TRP A 272 -6.12 17.49 0.16
N LEU A 273 -5.20 16.53 0.31
CA LEU A 273 -5.29 15.54 1.38
C LEU A 273 -5.16 16.23 2.75
N SER A 274 -4.28 17.24 2.89
CA SER A 274 -4.07 17.98 4.14
C SER A 274 -3.92 17.03 5.33
N ALA A 275 -3.03 16.06 5.16
CA ALA A 275 -2.77 15.03 6.15
C ALA A 275 -2.04 15.58 7.36
N THR A 276 -2.37 15.06 8.54
CA THR A 276 -1.66 15.36 9.78
C THR A 276 -0.28 14.71 9.79
N GLU A 277 0.70 15.40 10.37
CA GLU A 277 2.05 14.89 10.52
C GLU A 277 2.11 13.76 11.57
N VAL A 278 2.29 12.54 11.06
CA VAL A 278 2.44 11.30 11.87
C VAL A 278 3.91 10.93 12.11
N ILE A 279 4.83 11.46 11.29
CA ILE A 279 6.27 11.15 11.39
C ILE A 279 6.83 11.64 12.72
N LEU A 280 6.43 12.83 13.18
CA LEU A 280 6.86 13.37 14.47
C LEU A 280 6.46 12.48 15.65
N ASP A 281 5.30 11.80 15.57
CA ASP A 281 4.89 10.85 16.62
C ASP A 281 5.79 9.60 16.61
N GLN A 282 6.10 9.08 15.42
CA GLN A 282 7.02 7.96 15.25
C GLN A 282 8.42 8.30 15.76
N GLU A 283 8.94 9.48 15.43
CA GLU A 283 10.24 9.97 15.88
C GLU A 283 10.28 10.17 17.39
N ALA A 284 9.22 10.73 17.99
CA ALA A 284 9.12 10.88 19.44
C ALA A 284 9.14 9.52 20.15
N ALA A 285 8.39 8.53 19.65
CA ALA A 285 8.38 7.17 20.20
C ALA A 285 9.72 6.44 20.00
N ALA A 286 10.37 6.63 18.85
CA ALA A 286 11.70 6.07 18.57
C ALA A 286 12.79 6.71 19.45
N LEU A 287 12.72 8.03 19.67
CA LEU A 287 13.64 8.75 20.55
C LEU A 287 13.53 8.25 21.99
N ALA A 288 12.30 8.04 22.48
CA ALA A 288 12.07 7.45 23.80
C ALA A 288 12.70 6.06 23.95
N ARG A 289 12.74 5.26 22.88
CA ARG A 289 13.42 3.95 22.86
C ARG A 289 14.94 4.03 22.74
N LYS A 290 15.50 5.10 22.16
CA LYS A 290 16.95 5.23 21.98
C LYS A 290 17.72 5.19 23.30
N GLU A 291 17.08 5.65 24.38
CA GLU A 291 17.62 5.54 25.73
C GLU A 291 17.55 4.12 26.30
N TYR A 292 16.72 3.22 25.75
CA TYR A 292 16.53 1.85 26.25
C TYR A 292 16.51 0.84 25.08
N PRO A 293 17.64 0.59 24.39
CA PRO A 293 17.63 -0.13 23.11
C PRO A 293 17.16 -1.59 23.19
N THR A 294 17.22 -2.19 24.38
CA THR A 294 16.82 -3.58 24.61
C THR A 294 15.31 -3.74 24.80
N THR A 295 14.60 -2.69 25.21
CA THR A 295 13.18 -2.80 25.58
C THR A 295 12.27 -2.88 24.36
N GLY A 296 11.20 -3.66 24.49
CA GLY A 296 10.19 -3.86 23.47
C GLY A 296 10.61 -4.75 22.30
N ASN A 297 11.85 -5.26 22.25
CA ASN A 297 12.30 -6.12 21.14
C ASN A 297 11.58 -7.47 21.10
N TRP A 298 11.13 -7.96 22.25
CA TRP A 298 10.38 -9.20 22.35
C TRP A 298 9.12 -9.23 21.47
N ILE A 299 8.55 -8.06 21.12
CA ILE A 299 7.36 -7.98 20.26
C ILE A 299 7.63 -8.54 18.86
N LEU A 300 8.85 -8.36 18.36
CA LEU A 300 9.26 -8.88 17.06
C LEU A 300 9.49 -10.38 17.11
N ASP A 301 9.79 -10.91 18.30
CA ASP A 301 9.95 -12.34 18.53
C ASP A 301 8.64 -13.07 18.82
N ASN A 302 7.56 -12.34 19.09
CA ASN A 302 6.25 -12.90 19.37
C ASN A 302 5.69 -13.66 18.15
N ASN A 303 5.19 -14.87 18.38
CA ASN A 303 4.65 -15.74 17.34
C ASN A 303 3.50 -15.12 16.53
N ILE A 304 2.64 -14.32 17.17
CA ILE A 304 1.52 -13.65 16.49
C ILE A 304 2.06 -12.61 15.52
N ILE A 305 3.04 -11.81 15.93
CA ILE A 305 3.63 -10.74 15.12
C ILE A 305 4.51 -11.32 14.01
N LYS A 306 5.28 -12.38 14.29
CA LYS A 306 6.01 -13.14 13.26
C LYS A 306 5.07 -13.72 12.22
N ALA A 307 3.97 -14.35 12.64
CA ALA A 307 2.96 -14.89 11.72
C ALA A 307 2.30 -13.77 10.90
N TRP A 308 1.99 -12.64 11.53
CA TRP A 308 1.39 -11.48 10.87
C TRP A 308 2.35 -10.79 9.89
N THR A 309 3.65 -10.78 10.13
CA THR A 309 4.65 -10.20 9.21
C THR A 309 5.12 -11.14 8.11
N HIS A 310 4.78 -12.43 8.21
CA HIS A 310 5.20 -13.43 7.22
C HIS A 310 4.43 -13.29 5.90
N VAL A 311 5.14 -12.94 4.81
CA VAL A 311 4.56 -12.59 3.50
C VAL A 311 3.60 -13.64 2.96
N ARG A 312 3.90 -14.93 3.12
CA ARG A 312 3.08 -16.03 2.59
C ARG A 312 1.95 -16.45 3.52
N ASN A 313 1.89 -15.92 4.74
CA ASN A 313 0.86 -16.33 5.68
C ASN A 313 -0.43 -15.58 5.40
N THR A 314 -1.44 -16.25 4.86
CA THR A 314 -2.75 -15.64 4.58
C THR A 314 -3.70 -15.68 5.78
N VAL A 315 -3.30 -16.36 6.86
CA VAL A 315 -4.09 -16.55 8.08
C VAL A 315 -3.85 -15.38 9.03
N ALA A 316 -4.93 -14.80 9.56
CA ALA A 316 -4.94 -13.67 10.50
C ALA A 316 -4.29 -12.35 10.01
N PRO A 317 -4.76 -11.77 8.90
CA PRO A 317 -4.32 -10.45 8.43
C PRO A 317 -4.71 -9.27 9.35
N LEU A 318 -5.70 -9.46 10.24
CA LEU A 318 -6.12 -8.49 11.24
C LEU A 318 -5.64 -8.92 12.63
N VAL A 319 -4.80 -8.09 13.26
CA VAL A 319 -4.27 -8.31 14.61
C VAL A 319 -4.67 -7.17 15.53
N TRP A 320 -5.01 -7.50 16.77
CA TRP A 320 -5.31 -6.55 17.82
C TRP A 320 -4.37 -6.75 19.01
N ILE A 321 -3.54 -5.75 19.29
CA ILE A 321 -2.74 -5.68 20.52
C ILE A 321 -3.53 -4.86 21.53
N ASN A 322 -3.81 -5.45 22.69
CA ASN A 322 -4.39 -4.71 23.80
C ASN A 322 -3.64 -4.89 25.10
N GLY A 323 -3.79 -3.91 25.98
CA GLY A 323 -3.14 -3.89 27.28
C GLY A 323 -3.58 -2.68 28.09
N ILE A 324 -3.26 -2.70 29.39
CA ILE A 324 -3.59 -1.62 30.32
C ILE A 324 -2.97 -0.27 29.88
N PRO A 325 -3.54 0.87 30.32
CA PRO A 325 -2.89 2.18 30.25
C PRO A 325 -1.42 2.12 30.70
N GLY A 326 -0.52 2.85 30.03
CA GLY A 326 0.89 2.88 30.43
C GLY A 326 1.70 1.59 30.24
N ALA A 327 1.16 0.52 29.64
CA ALA A 327 1.86 -0.75 29.38
C ALA A 327 2.92 -0.70 28.25
N GLY A 328 3.20 0.47 27.67
CA GLY A 328 4.17 0.60 26.56
C GLY A 328 3.64 0.27 25.17
N LYS A 329 2.31 0.20 24.97
CA LYS A 329 1.66 -0.10 23.68
C LYS A 329 2.22 0.69 22.49
N THR A 330 2.25 2.02 22.59
CA THR A 330 2.80 2.93 21.56
C THR A 330 4.27 2.67 21.25
N ILE A 331 5.06 2.30 22.27
CA ILE A 331 6.48 1.97 22.13
C ILE A 331 6.65 0.68 21.31
N LEU A 332 5.81 -0.34 21.58
CA LEU A 332 5.78 -1.59 20.81
C LEU A 332 5.31 -1.37 19.38
N ALA A 333 4.25 -0.55 19.17
CA ALA A 333 3.77 -0.17 17.85
C ALA A 333 4.88 0.52 17.02
N SER A 334 5.57 1.49 17.63
CA SER A 334 6.70 2.19 17.00
C SER A 334 7.84 1.25 16.60
N ARG A 335 8.15 0.22 17.42
CA ARG A 335 9.18 -0.79 17.09
C ARG A 335 8.78 -1.61 15.87
N ILE A 336 7.51 -2.00 15.75
CA ILE A 336 6.97 -2.72 14.59
C ILE A 336 7.03 -1.83 13.34
N VAL A 337 6.62 -0.56 13.45
CA VAL A 337 6.68 0.41 12.34
C VAL A 337 8.10 0.57 11.83
N GLU A 338 9.07 0.80 12.71
CA GLU A 338 10.49 0.93 12.36
C GLU A 338 11.02 -0.30 11.61
N GLU A 339 10.71 -1.49 12.12
CA GLU A 339 11.12 -2.76 11.51
C GLU A 339 10.53 -2.98 10.10
N ARG A 340 9.37 -2.39 9.82
CA ARG A 340 8.68 -2.53 8.52
C ARG A 340 8.98 -1.39 7.56
N LEU A 341 9.37 -0.22 8.03
CA LEU A 341 9.80 0.88 7.16
C LEU A 341 11.09 0.54 6.40
N ASN A 342 11.95 -0.30 6.98
CA ASN A 342 13.20 -0.77 6.37
C ASN A 342 13.03 -1.75 5.19
N ILE A 343 11.78 -2.08 4.80
CA ILE A 343 11.49 -3.05 3.73
C ILE A 343 10.87 -2.33 2.52
N ASP A 344 11.67 -2.16 1.47
CA ASP A 344 11.26 -1.42 0.27
C ASP A 344 10.14 -2.09 -0.52
N SER A 345 10.07 -3.42 -0.49
CA SER A 345 9.11 -4.22 -1.27
C SER A 345 7.66 -4.15 -0.78
N THR A 346 7.40 -3.52 0.37
CA THR A 346 6.08 -3.50 1.02
C THR A 346 5.70 -2.07 1.40
N SER A 347 4.42 -1.71 1.38
CA SER A 347 3.99 -0.39 1.89
C SER A 347 3.64 -0.48 3.37
N THR A 348 4.27 0.36 4.19
CA THR A 348 4.01 0.44 5.62
C THR A 348 3.36 1.78 5.90
N ILE A 349 2.15 1.74 6.45
CA ILE A 349 1.34 2.89 6.80
C ILE A 349 1.10 2.85 8.30
N PHE A 350 1.20 3.99 8.96
CA PHE A 350 0.96 4.06 10.39
C PHE A 350 0.20 5.33 10.78
N PHE A 351 -0.56 5.25 11.87
CA PHE A 351 -1.29 6.37 12.41
C PHE A 351 -1.33 6.28 13.94
N TYR A 352 -1.07 7.41 14.60
CA TYR A 352 -1.12 7.55 16.05
C TYR A 352 -2.34 8.38 16.42
N CYS A 353 -3.36 7.72 16.97
CA CYS A 353 -4.55 8.38 17.46
C CYS A 353 -4.23 9.12 18.77
N LYS A 354 -4.71 10.35 18.89
CA LYS A 354 -4.48 11.20 20.07
C LYS A 354 -5.77 11.91 20.51
N TYR A 355 -6.20 11.70 21.74
CA TYR A 355 -7.47 12.22 22.25
C TYR A 355 -7.52 13.76 22.25
N GLN A 356 -6.39 14.38 22.59
CA GLN A 356 -6.26 15.84 22.66
C GLN A 356 -6.17 16.51 21.29
N ASP A 357 -6.01 15.76 20.20
CA ASP A 357 -5.85 16.32 18.86
C ASP A 357 -7.02 15.91 17.97
N GLN A 358 -7.90 16.88 17.67
CA GLN A 358 -9.04 16.69 16.77
C GLN A 358 -8.62 16.18 15.39
N GLN A 359 -7.41 16.53 14.95
CA GLN A 359 -6.84 16.05 13.69
C GLN A 359 -6.27 14.64 13.79
N LYS A 360 -6.25 14.00 14.97
CA LYS A 360 -5.75 12.64 15.18
C LYS A 360 -6.77 11.69 15.81
N LYS A 361 -8.08 11.98 15.68
CA LYS A 361 -9.11 11.12 16.28
C LYS A 361 -10.32 10.82 15.41
N THR A 362 -10.25 11.16 14.12
CA THR A 362 -11.35 10.92 13.16
C THR A 362 -10.93 9.95 12.08
N PHE A 363 -11.91 9.27 11.48
CA PHE A 363 -11.67 8.43 10.30
C PHE A 363 -11.04 9.23 9.16
N LEU A 364 -11.51 10.46 8.90
CA LEU A 364 -10.99 11.30 7.82
C LEU A 364 -9.51 11.61 8.02
N SER A 365 -9.08 11.83 9.25
CA SER A 365 -7.66 12.01 9.58
C SER A 365 -6.82 10.79 9.24
N ILE A 366 -7.28 9.60 9.66
CA ILE A 366 -6.61 8.32 9.34
C ILE A 366 -6.55 8.13 7.82
N ALA A 367 -7.66 8.40 7.12
CA ALA A 367 -7.74 8.25 5.67
C ALA A 367 -6.78 9.19 4.94
N ARG A 368 -6.81 10.49 5.25
CA ARG A 368 -5.93 11.50 4.64
C ARG A 368 -4.46 11.15 4.87
N SER A 369 -4.08 10.77 6.10
CA SER A 369 -2.72 10.35 6.42
C SER A 369 -2.31 9.07 5.68
N SER A 370 -3.19 8.07 5.61
CA SER A 370 -2.91 6.83 4.87
C SER A 370 -2.71 7.09 3.38
N LEU A 371 -3.57 7.90 2.77
CA LEU A 371 -3.45 8.30 1.35
C LEU A 371 -2.17 9.10 1.08
N SER A 372 -1.81 10.00 2.00
CA SER A 372 -0.56 10.77 1.91
C SER A 372 0.67 9.86 1.99
N GLN A 373 0.68 8.88 2.90
CA GLN A 373 1.76 7.90 3.02
C GLN A 373 1.87 7.00 1.77
N PHE A 374 0.73 6.57 1.19
CA PHE A 374 0.74 5.88 -0.11
C PHE A 374 1.35 6.76 -1.20
N LEU A 375 0.93 8.03 -1.28
CA LEU A 375 1.42 8.97 -2.28
C LEU A 375 2.94 9.16 -2.17
N ASN A 376 3.43 9.47 -0.97
CA ASN A 376 4.85 9.75 -0.73
C ASN A 376 5.73 8.54 -1.06
N LYS A 377 5.30 7.32 -0.65
CA LYS A 377 6.08 6.12 -0.92
C LYS A 377 6.16 5.80 -2.41
N ASN A 378 5.05 5.90 -3.13
CA ASN A 378 5.02 5.59 -4.57
C ASN A 378 5.70 6.67 -5.43
N PHE A 379 5.62 7.94 -5.01
CA PHE A 379 6.26 9.06 -5.72
C PHE A 379 7.79 8.96 -5.74
N VAL A 380 8.39 8.37 -4.70
CA VAL A 380 9.84 8.14 -4.59
C VAL A 380 10.27 6.81 -5.19
N ALA A 381 9.49 5.75 -4.98
CA ALA A 381 9.92 4.38 -5.29
C ALA A 381 9.67 3.94 -6.75
N SER A 382 8.86 4.67 -7.53
CA SER A 382 8.48 4.22 -8.87
C SER A 382 8.17 5.36 -9.84
N ASP A 383 8.48 5.17 -11.12
CA ASP A 383 8.03 6.03 -12.23
C ASP A 383 6.53 5.80 -12.60
N ASP A 384 5.83 5.00 -11.81
CA ASP A 384 4.48 4.53 -12.07
C ASP A 384 3.46 5.43 -11.34
N ASP A 385 3.09 6.55 -11.97
CA ASP A 385 2.25 7.63 -11.41
C ASP A 385 0.76 7.29 -11.24
N PHE A 386 0.35 6.02 -11.22
CA PHE A 386 -1.08 5.62 -11.22
C PHE A 386 -1.84 6.15 -9.99
N ILE A 387 -1.27 6.02 -8.79
CA ILE A 387 -1.89 6.52 -7.56
C ILE A 387 -1.96 8.05 -7.58
N LEU A 388 -0.88 8.71 -8.02
CA LEU A 388 -0.83 10.16 -8.16
C LEU A 388 -1.91 10.66 -9.14
N ASN A 389 -1.96 10.09 -10.33
CA ASN A 389 -2.92 10.46 -11.37
C ASN A 389 -4.37 10.22 -10.91
N TYR A 390 -4.65 9.09 -10.26
CA TYR A 390 -5.96 8.80 -9.69
C TYR A 390 -6.36 9.81 -8.60
N LEU A 391 -5.50 10.04 -7.60
CA LEU A 391 -5.79 11.00 -6.54
C LEU A 391 -5.90 12.43 -7.08
N HIS A 392 -5.12 12.79 -8.09
CA HIS A 392 -5.19 14.11 -8.73
C HIS A 392 -6.50 14.31 -9.49
N GLU A 393 -6.99 13.30 -10.23
CA GLU A 393 -8.30 13.36 -10.86
C GLU A 393 -9.42 13.54 -9.82
N GLN A 394 -9.37 12.76 -8.73
CA GLN A 394 -10.35 12.86 -7.65
C GLN A 394 -10.28 14.21 -6.93
N CYS A 395 -9.09 14.79 -6.77
CA CYS A 395 -8.88 16.14 -6.27
C CYS A 395 -9.53 17.19 -7.17
N ILE A 396 -9.33 17.10 -8.50
CA ILE A 396 -9.94 18.03 -9.45
C ILE A 396 -11.47 17.90 -9.41
N ASN A 397 -11.99 16.67 -9.48
CA ASN A 397 -13.42 16.41 -9.54
C ASN A 397 -14.14 16.76 -8.24
N SER A 398 -13.44 16.69 -7.11
CA SER A 398 -13.98 17.09 -5.81
C SER A 398 -14.36 18.57 -5.78
N GLY A 399 -13.59 19.44 -6.45
CA GLY A 399 -13.77 20.90 -6.41
C GLY A 399 -13.55 21.53 -5.02
N GLN A 400 -13.23 20.73 -3.99
CA GLN A 400 -13.00 21.18 -2.62
C GLN A 400 -11.52 21.43 -2.38
N LYS A 401 -11.22 22.36 -1.45
CA LYS A 401 -9.84 22.60 -1.01
C LYS A 401 -9.26 21.41 -0.25
N PHE A 402 -10.10 20.67 0.48
CA PHE A 402 -9.68 19.54 1.30
C PHE A 402 -10.58 18.32 1.07
N LEU A 403 -10.03 17.11 1.23
CA LEU A 403 -10.79 15.86 1.18
C LEU A 403 -11.73 15.73 2.40
N THR A 404 -13.00 16.09 2.25
CA THR A 404 -13.98 16.09 3.36
C THR A 404 -15.01 14.96 3.30
N SER A 405 -15.21 14.34 2.13
CA SER A 405 -16.20 13.25 1.98
C SER A 405 -15.67 11.94 2.57
N MET A 406 -16.49 11.33 3.42
CA MET A 406 -16.27 10.03 4.04
C MET A 406 -16.30 8.91 2.99
N GLU A 407 -17.29 8.95 2.10
CA GLU A 407 -17.52 7.96 1.03
C GLU A 407 -16.38 7.98 0.02
N THR A 408 -15.99 9.18 -0.43
CA THR A 408 -14.82 9.33 -1.32
C THR A 408 -13.56 8.80 -0.63
N SER A 409 -13.33 9.16 0.64
CA SER A 409 -12.16 8.66 1.38
C SER A 409 -12.12 7.12 1.46
N LYS A 410 -13.26 6.47 1.69
CA LYS A 410 -13.37 5.00 1.69
C LYS A 410 -13.06 4.39 0.32
N GLU A 411 -13.54 4.99 -0.77
CA GLU A 411 -13.26 4.54 -2.13
C GLU A 411 -11.76 4.68 -2.49
N LEU A 412 -11.18 5.84 -2.17
CA LEU A 412 -9.76 6.11 -2.41
C LEU A 412 -8.87 5.09 -1.69
N LEU A 413 -9.14 4.84 -0.40
CA LEU A 413 -8.41 3.86 0.38
C LEU A 413 -8.50 2.46 -0.24
N ARG A 414 -9.72 1.97 -0.54
CA ARG A 414 -9.88 0.65 -1.17
C ARG A 414 -9.08 0.54 -2.48
N THR A 415 -9.09 1.59 -3.29
CA THR A 415 -8.33 1.63 -4.55
C THR A 415 -6.82 1.59 -4.29
N CYS A 416 -6.30 2.40 -3.36
CA CYS A 416 -4.87 2.42 -3.02
C CYS A 416 -4.40 1.07 -2.44
N PHE A 417 -5.11 0.53 -1.45
CA PHE A 417 -4.80 -0.77 -0.85
C PHE A 417 -4.87 -1.91 -1.88
N GLY A 418 -5.84 -1.90 -2.79
CA GLY A 418 -5.95 -2.89 -3.86
C GLY A 418 -4.90 -2.76 -4.97
N THR A 419 -4.28 -1.58 -5.11
CA THR A 419 -3.26 -1.31 -6.13
C THR A 419 -1.88 -1.80 -5.70
N VAL A 420 -1.57 -1.73 -4.41
CA VAL A 420 -0.26 -2.11 -3.84
C VAL A 420 -0.20 -3.63 -3.59
N VAL A 421 1.00 -4.20 -3.77
CA VAL A 421 1.24 -5.67 -3.75
C VAL A 421 1.33 -6.26 -2.35
N GLN A 422 1.71 -5.46 -1.34
CA GLN A 422 1.65 -5.81 0.07
C GLN A 422 1.58 -4.54 0.92
N THR A 423 0.58 -4.44 1.81
CA THR A 423 0.41 -3.27 2.68
C THR A 423 0.22 -3.66 4.14
N TYR A 424 1.01 -3.06 5.02
CA TYR A 424 0.86 -3.12 6.47
C TYR A 424 0.32 -1.78 6.96
N MET A 425 -0.77 -1.82 7.71
CA MET A 425 -1.35 -0.65 8.35
C MET A 425 -1.34 -0.82 9.87
N ILE A 426 -0.70 0.10 10.58
CA ILE A 426 -0.63 0.13 12.05
C ILE A 426 -1.42 1.32 12.56
N ILE A 427 -2.43 1.08 13.40
CA ILE A 427 -3.23 2.14 14.04
C ILE A 427 -3.04 2.01 15.54
N ASP A 428 -2.34 2.95 16.16
CA ASP A 428 -2.08 3.00 17.59
C ASP A 428 -3.01 4.00 18.30
N GLY A 429 -3.43 3.67 19.52
CA GLY A 429 -4.26 4.53 20.36
C GLY A 429 -5.72 4.63 19.91
N LEU A 430 -6.30 3.60 19.30
CA LEU A 430 -7.68 3.70 18.78
C LEU A 430 -8.73 3.98 19.87
N ASP A 431 -8.44 3.62 21.12
CA ASP A 431 -9.21 4.00 22.31
C ASP A 431 -9.19 5.52 22.59
N GLU A 432 -8.26 6.28 22.02
CA GLU A 432 -8.26 7.74 22.12
C GLU A 432 -9.24 8.41 21.14
N CYS A 433 -9.85 7.64 20.23
CA CYS A 433 -10.89 8.14 19.33
C CYS A 433 -12.27 8.13 19.99
N ASP A 434 -13.14 9.06 19.59
CA ASP A 434 -14.53 9.07 20.05
C ASP A 434 -15.27 7.79 19.59
N LYS A 435 -16.18 7.26 20.43
CA LYS A 435 -16.92 6.02 20.12
C LYS A 435 -17.70 6.10 18.78
N SER A 436 -18.13 7.28 18.35
CA SER A 436 -18.76 7.50 17.05
C SER A 436 -17.80 7.23 15.89
N GLU A 437 -16.54 7.65 16.01
CA GLU A 437 -15.51 7.45 15.00
C GLU A 437 -15.05 5.99 14.97
N ARG A 438 -14.89 5.35 16.13
CA ARG A 438 -14.53 3.92 16.21
C ARG A 438 -15.53 3.02 15.49
N LYS A 439 -16.83 3.35 15.55
CA LYS A 439 -17.92 2.67 14.80
C LYS A 439 -17.80 2.79 13.28
N ILE A 440 -16.98 3.72 12.78
CA ILE A 440 -16.71 3.89 11.35
C ILE A 440 -15.37 3.24 10.99
N ILE A 441 -14.33 3.49 11.80
CA ILE A 441 -12.96 3.03 11.58
C ILE A 441 -12.88 1.50 11.60
N LEU A 442 -13.40 0.87 12.67
CA LEU A 442 -13.24 -0.57 12.88
C LEU A 442 -13.90 -1.41 11.78
N PRO A 443 -15.19 -1.20 11.42
CA PRO A 443 -15.80 -1.97 10.34
C PRO A 443 -15.12 -1.74 8.98
N PHE A 444 -14.66 -0.52 8.71
CA PHE A 444 -14.01 -0.22 7.44
C PHE A 444 -12.72 -1.02 7.28
N PHE A 445 -11.79 -0.96 8.25
CA PHE A 445 -10.52 -1.66 8.14
C PHE A 445 -10.66 -3.18 8.26
N ALA A 446 -11.61 -3.67 9.05
CA ALA A 446 -11.97 -5.08 9.05
C ALA A 446 -12.47 -5.53 7.67
N SER A 447 -13.41 -4.77 7.06
CA SER A 447 -13.92 -5.09 5.71
C SER A 447 -12.85 -5.02 4.64
N LEU A 448 -11.86 -4.12 4.78
CA LEU A 448 -10.78 -3.96 3.82
C LEU A 448 -9.84 -5.18 3.82
N VAL A 449 -9.72 -5.85 4.95
CA VAL A 449 -8.96 -7.10 5.10
C VAL A 449 -9.79 -8.32 4.67
N GLU A 450 -11.07 -8.37 5.06
CA GLU A 450 -11.98 -9.49 4.75
C GLU A 450 -12.34 -9.57 3.26
N GLN A 451 -12.47 -8.42 2.62
CA GLN A 451 -12.77 -8.30 1.18
C GLN A 451 -11.48 -8.23 0.35
N ASP A 452 -10.32 -8.51 0.95
CA ASP A 452 -9.08 -8.61 0.21
C ASP A 452 -9.10 -9.87 -0.66
N ASP A 453 -9.29 -9.62 -1.95
CA ASP A 453 -9.30 -10.66 -2.95
C ASP A 453 -7.95 -11.40 -3.09
N ARG A 454 -6.87 -10.90 -2.46
CA ARG A 454 -5.62 -11.62 -2.21
C ARG A 454 -5.44 -11.74 -0.69
N PRO A 455 -6.00 -12.78 -0.05
CA PRO A 455 -5.92 -12.93 1.41
C PRO A 455 -4.49 -12.76 1.93
N GLY A 456 -4.30 -11.84 2.89
CA GLY A 456 -2.99 -11.56 3.49
C GLY A 456 -2.12 -10.52 2.77
N ASN A 457 -2.59 -9.93 1.66
CA ASN A 457 -1.94 -8.80 1.00
C ASN A 457 -2.05 -7.52 1.86
N THR A 458 -3.27 -7.21 2.30
CA THR A 458 -3.52 -6.15 3.26
C THR A 458 -3.55 -6.69 4.67
N ARG A 459 -2.78 -6.05 5.55
CA ARG A 459 -2.62 -6.44 6.93
C ARG A 459 -2.81 -5.25 7.82
N VAL A 460 -3.69 -5.38 8.81
CA VAL A 460 -4.03 -4.30 9.73
C VAL A 460 -3.68 -4.74 11.15
N LEU A 461 -2.92 -3.90 11.84
CA LEU A 461 -2.58 -4.02 13.25
C LEU A 461 -3.26 -2.86 13.98
N ILE A 462 -4.12 -3.18 14.93
CA ILE A 462 -4.75 -2.20 15.80
C ILE A 462 -4.13 -2.35 17.18
N VAL A 463 -3.75 -1.23 17.78
CA VAL A 463 -3.21 -1.16 19.14
C VAL A 463 -4.11 -0.25 19.96
N SER A 464 -4.67 -0.77 21.05
CA SER A 464 -5.58 0.00 21.90
C SER A 464 -5.67 -0.55 23.32
N GLN A 465 -6.45 0.09 24.18
CA GLN A 465 -6.99 -0.56 25.40
C GLN A 465 -8.04 -1.63 25.06
N ASP A 466 -8.32 -2.50 26.03
CA ASP A 466 -9.35 -3.54 25.94
C ASP A 466 -10.74 -2.97 26.28
N GLU A 467 -11.31 -2.21 25.36
CA GLU A 467 -12.68 -1.68 25.46
C GLU A 467 -13.71 -2.59 24.79
N GLU A 468 -14.92 -2.64 25.36
CA GLU A 468 -15.98 -3.56 24.93
C GLU A 468 -16.44 -3.30 23.48
N ASP A 469 -16.56 -2.03 23.07
CA ASP A 469 -16.95 -1.66 21.72
C ASP A 469 -15.88 -2.06 20.68
N ILE A 470 -14.60 -1.93 21.01
CA ILE A 470 -13.49 -2.38 20.17
C ILE A 470 -13.51 -3.91 20.04
N ARG A 471 -13.62 -4.63 21.17
CA ARG A 471 -13.70 -6.09 21.22
C ARG A 471 -14.87 -6.63 20.38
N ARG A 472 -16.01 -5.96 20.39
CA ARG A 472 -17.19 -6.36 19.61
C ARG A 472 -16.97 -6.30 18.09
N HIS A 473 -16.20 -5.33 17.60
CA HIS A 473 -15.91 -5.20 16.17
C HIS A 473 -14.71 -6.05 15.72
N LEU A 474 -13.76 -6.35 16.61
CA LEU A 474 -12.56 -7.12 16.31
C LEU A 474 -12.67 -8.60 16.69
N ARG A 475 -13.87 -9.19 16.60
CA ARG A 475 -14.10 -10.61 16.94
C ARG A 475 -13.34 -11.58 16.06
N SER A 476 -13.10 -11.22 14.80
CA SER A 476 -12.35 -12.01 13.82
C SER A 476 -10.83 -11.78 13.91
N ALA A 477 -10.37 -10.82 14.72
CA ALA A 477 -8.95 -10.48 14.83
C ALA A 477 -8.19 -11.48 15.72
N THR A 478 -6.92 -11.72 15.39
CA THR A 478 -6.02 -12.41 16.32
C THR A 478 -5.59 -11.44 17.41
N VAL A 479 -5.76 -11.83 18.68
CA VAL A 479 -5.55 -10.94 19.82
C VAL A 479 -4.24 -11.27 20.53
N LEU A 480 -3.38 -10.26 20.67
CA LEU A 480 -2.22 -10.28 21.56
C LEU A 480 -2.52 -9.42 22.80
N ARG A 481 -2.72 -10.07 23.95
CA ARG A 481 -2.94 -9.38 25.22
C ARG A 481 -1.61 -9.18 25.94
N LEU A 482 -1.23 -7.92 26.13
CA LEU A 482 -0.10 -7.56 26.98
C LEU A 482 -0.45 -7.88 28.43
N ASN A 483 0.48 -8.50 29.14
CA ASN A 483 0.34 -8.87 30.53
C ASN A 483 1.65 -8.47 31.25
N GLU A 484 1.62 -8.52 32.58
CA GLU A 484 2.78 -8.19 33.41
C GLU A 484 4.05 -8.98 32.99
N SER A 485 3.90 -10.28 32.70
CA SER A 485 5.04 -11.15 32.36
C SER A 485 5.79 -10.71 31.09
N HIS A 486 5.10 -10.13 30.10
CA HIS A 486 5.73 -9.60 28.90
C HIS A 486 6.56 -8.35 29.19
N ASN A 487 6.13 -7.52 30.15
CA ASN A 487 6.74 -6.22 30.43
C ASN A 487 7.78 -6.27 31.55
N LYS A 488 7.78 -7.32 32.40
CA LYS A 488 8.64 -7.40 33.58
C LYS A 488 10.12 -7.19 33.27
N ALA A 489 10.67 -7.92 32.30
CA ALA A 489 12.08 -7.82 31.92
C ALA A 489 12.44 -6.43 31.38
N ASP A 490 11.54 -5.81 30.62
CA ASP A 490 11.74 -4.47 30.07
C ASP A 490 11.64 -3.38 31.15
N ILE A 491 10.74 -3.53 32.13
CA ILE A 491 10.61 -2.64 33.30
C ILE A 491 11.84 -2.77 34.20
N GLU A 492 12.36 -3.99 34.40
CA GLU A 492 13.62 -4.21 35.12
C GLU A 492 14.78 -3.50 34.41
N ALA A 493 14.94 -3.69 33.11
CA ALA A 493 15.98 -3.02 32.32
C ALA A 493 15.85 -1.48 32.36
N TYR A 494 14.62 -0.96 32.26
CA TYR A 494 14.32 0.46 32.42
C TYR A 494 14.74 0.97 33.81
N THR A 495 14.39 0.22 34.86
CA THR A 495 14.68 0.55 36.25
C THR A 495 16.17 0.57 36.53
N MET A 496 16.92 -0.41 36.04
CA MET A 496 18.38 -0.48 36.21
C MET A 496 19.08 0.77 35.66
N ARG A 497 18.68 1.26 34.48
CA ARG A 497 19.28 2.46 33.88
C ARG A 497 18.95 3.75 34.65
N TRP A 498 17.81 3.80 35.33
CA TRP A 498 17.50 4.88 36.26
C TRP A 498 18.29 4.78 37.56
N LEU A 499 18.46 3.56 38.08
CA LEU A 499 19.25 3.30 39.27
C LEU A 499 20.70 3.74 39.08
N GLU A 500 21.31 3.55 37.90
CA GLU A 500 22.62 4.11 37.58
C GLU A 500 22.68 5.63 37.84
N LYS A 501 21.66 6.38 37.43
CA LYS A 501 21.58 7.84 37.64
C LYS A 501 21.39 8.18 39.12
N ILE A 502 20.51 7.46 39.82
CA ILE A 502 20.22 7.67 41.24
C ILE A 502 21.47 7.35 42.09
N MET A 503 22.17 6.27 41.77
CA MET A 503 23.42 5.89 42.44
C MET A 503 24.51 6.93 42.24
N LEU A 504 24.67 7.46 41.03
CA LEU A 504 25.63 8.54 40.75
C LEU A 504 25.30 9.81 41.55
N LYS A 505 24.02 10.16 41.70
CA LYS A 505 23.58 11.36 42.42
C LYS A 505 23.69 11.21 43.95
N PHE A 506 23.16 10.13 44.50
CA PHE A 506 22.99 9.97 45.96
C PHE A 506 24.01 9.04 46.61
N LYS A 507 24.80 8.27 45.84
CA LYS A 507 25.81 7.32 46.34
C LYS A 507 25.21 6.27 47.30
N ILE A 508 24.08 5.69 46.91
CA ILE A 508 23.37 4.65 47.69
C ILE A 508 24.12 3.31 47.68
N SER A 509 23.82 2.46 48.68
CA SER A 509 24.39 1.12 48.81
C SER A 509 23.65 0.08 47.96
N THR A 510 24.31 -1.04 47.65
CA THR A 510 23.73 -2.15 46.88
C THR A 510 22.43 -2.73 47.49
N PRO A 511 22.28 -2.85 48.83
CA PRO A 511 20.99 -3.27 49.40
C PRO A 511 19.84 -2.29 49.11
N THR A 512 20.12 -0.98 49.13
CA THR A 512 19.12 0.05 48.80
C THR A 512 18.75 -0.02 47.32
N GLU A 513 19.73 -0.22 46.45
CA GLU A 513 19.52 -0.41 45.00
C GLU A 513 18.56 -1.58 44.73
N GLU A 514 18.82 -2.75 45.31
CA GLU A 514 17.98 -3.94 45.13
C GLU A 514 16.58 -3.73 45.73
N HIS A 515 16.48 -2.99 46.83
CA HIS A 515 15.20 -2.62 47.42
C HIS A 515 14.37 -1.74 46.48
N ILE A 516 14.95 -0.68 45.90
CA ILE A 516 14.27 0.20 44.93
C ILE A 516 13.83 -0.62 43.71
N LYS A 517 14.74 -1.44 43.17
CA LYS A 517 14.44 -2.30 42.02
C LYS A 517 13.23 -3.20 42.30
N THR A 518 13.24 -3.90 43.42
CA THR A 518 12.16 -4.82 43.81
C THR A 518 10.85 -4.06 44.04
N ALA A 519 10.88 -2.95 44.75
CA ALA A 519 9.70 -2.13 45.04
C ALA A 519 9.06 -1.57 43.77
N VAL A 520 9.87 -1.04 42.84
CA VAL A 520 9.38 -0.50 41.56
C VAL A 520 8.83 -1.60 40.67
N CYS A 521 9.53 -2.73 40.53
CA CYS A 521 9.07 -3.82 39.67
C CYS A 521 7.77 -4.43 40.18
N ASN A 522 7.67 -4.70 41.49
CA ASN A 522 6.46 -5.25 42.11
C ASN A 522 5.29 -4.26 42.10
N GLY A 523 5.56 -2.97 42.33
CA GLY A 523 4.51 -1.93 42.32
C GLY A 523 4.03 -1.55 40.92
N SER A 524 4.78 -1.89 39.88
CA SER A 524 4.46 -1.49 38.50
C SER A 524 3.29 -2.24 37.89
N ASP A 525 3.04 -3.50 38.29
CA ASP A 525 2.00 -4.37 37.72
C ASP A 525 1.96 -4.33 36.17
N GLY A 526 3.14 -4.32 35.53
CA GLY A 526 3.30 -4.26 34.08
C GLY A 526 3.14 -2.86 33.46
N MET A 527 3.00 -1.80 34.27
CA MET A 527 2.83 -0.42 33.83
C MET A 527 4.15 0.37 33.89
N PHE A 528 4.73 0.67 32.72
CA PHE A 528 5.95 1.50 32.62
C PHE A 528 5.76 2.90 33.18
N LEU A 529 4.55 3.46 33.08
CA LEU A 529 4.25 4.79 33.55
C LEU A 529 4.44 4.90 35.07
N PHE A 530 4.06 3.87 35.84
CA PHE A 530 4.34 3.84 37.29
C PHE A 530 5.85 3.89 37.55
N ALA A 531 6.63 3.03 36.87
CA ALA A 531 8.08 3.01 37.02
C ALA A 531 8.71 4.37 36.69
N LYS A 532 8.30 5.00 35.57
CA LYS A 532 8.75 6.36 35.19
C LYS A 532 8.48 7.37 36.29
N LEU A 533 7.27 7.40 36.84
CA LEU A 533 6.88 8.39 37.85
C LEU A 533 7.62 8.20 39.16
N VAL A 534 7.70 6.97 39.67
CA VAL A 534 8.40 6.67 40.92
C VAL A 534 9.89 6.95 40.78
N LEU A 535 10.54 6.48 39.72
CA LEU A 535 11.98 6.68 39.52
C LEU A 535 12.34 8.15 39.30
N THR A 536 11.48 8.89 38.60
CA THR A 536 11.64 10.35 38.44
C THR A 536 11.51 11.04 39.80
N ASN A 537 10.47 10.72 40.58
CA ASN A 537 10.29 11.28 41.92
C ASN A 537 11.49 10.97 42.83
N LEU A 538 11.98 9.73 42.84
CA LEU A 538 13.17 9.34 43.62
C LEU A 538 14.41 10.12 43.16
N TYR A 539 14.61 10.27 41.85
CA TYR A 539 15.73 11.02 41.32
C TYR A 539 15.64 12.52 41.66
N ASP A 540 14.45 13.10 41.68
CA ASP A 540 14.24 14.54 41.91
C ASP A 540 14.41 14.97 43.37
N GLN A 541 14.58 14.04 44.31
CA GLN A 541 14.82 14.38 45.71
C GLN A 541 16.10 15.22 45.90
N VAL A 542 16.09 16.06 46.94
CA VAL A 542 17.18 17.02 47.20
C VAL A 542 18.28 16.37 48.03
N SER A 543 17.92 15.61 49.06
CA SER A 543 18.86 14.92 49.93
C SER A 543 18.66 13.41 49.97
N LEU A 544 19.68 12.70 50.44
CA LEU A 544 19.61 11.25 50.67
C LEU A 544 18.63 10.88 51.80
N ALA A 545 18.39 11.79 52.75
CA ALA A 545 17.35 11.61 53.77
C ALA A 545 15.95 11.65 53.13
N ASP A 546 15.70 12.59 52.23
CA ASP A 546 14.42 12.70 51.50
C ASP A 546 14.18 11.46 50.62
N LEU A 547 15.24 10.96 49.96
CA LEU A 547 15.19 9.70 49.21
C LEU A 547 14.75 8.53 50.10
N TYR A 548 15.35 8.36 51.26
CA TYR A 548 14.98 7.28 52.18
C TYR A 548 13.58 7.45 52.78
N GLN A 549 13.12 8.70 52.94
CA GLN A 549 11.76 8.97 53.37
C GLN A 549 10.75 8.54 52.31
N GLU A 550 11.01 8.80 51.03
CA GLU A 550 10.16 8.35 49.90
C GLU A 550 10.14 6.83 49.74
N LEU A 551 11.18 6.13 50.20
CA LEU A 551 11.27 4.66 50.18
C LEU A 551 10.61 3.97 51.39
N GLN A 552 10.17 4.71 52.40
CA GLN A 552 9.45 4.10 53.53
C GLN A 552 8.14 3.46 53.05
N PRO A 553 7.70 2.32 53.63
CA PRO A 553 6.46 1.64 53.21
C PRO A 553 5.21 2.53 53.26
N ASP A 554 5.08 3.38 54.30
CA ASP A 554 3.96 4.31 54.43
C ASP A 554 4.04 5.46 53.42
N THR A 555 5.26 5.78 52.99
CA THR A 555 5.51 6.63 51.85
C THR A 555 5.41 5.76 50.62
N PHE A 556 6.43 5.26 49.94
CA PHE A 556 6.36 4.49 48.68
C PHE A 556 4.96 4.12 48.09
N PRO A 557 4.56 4.66 46.92
CA PRO A 557 3.19 4.52 46.43
C PRO A 557 2.81 3.08 46.07
N GLU A 558 1.66 2.62 46.58
CA GLU A 558 1.06 1.35 46.18
C GLU A 558 0.32 1.54 44.85
N GLY A 559 1.05 1.38 43.76
CA GLY A 559 0.51 1.45 42.41
C GLY A 559 0.25 2.86 41.90
N PHE A 560 -0.41 2.89 40.74
CA PHE A 560 -0.48 4.06 39.87
C PHE A 560 -1.21 5.27 40.45
N GLU A 561 -2.40 5.07 41.00
CA GLU A 561 -3.27 6.16 41.50
C GLU A 561 -2.61 6.92 42.66
N GLN A 562 -1.93 6.19 43.55
CA GLN A 562 -1.19 6.80 44.66
C GLN A 562 0.04 7.57 44.16
N ALA A 563 0.76 7.06 43.16
CA ALA A 563 1.89 7.75 42.56
C ALA A 563 1.48 9.12 41.96
N TYR A 564 0.33 9.18 41.26
CA TYR A 564 -0.21 10.45 40.74
C TYR A 564 -0.68 11.39 41.82
N SER A 565 -1.49 10.87 42.75
CA SER A 565 -2.06 11.65 43.85
C SER A 565 -0.97 12.38 44.63
N ARG A 566 0.22 11.77 44.74
CA ARG A 566 1.38 12.40 45.39
C ARG A 566 2.01 13.52 44.62
N ILE A 567 2.19 13.35 43.31
CA ILE A 567 2.78 14.41 42.49
C ILE A 567 1.84 15.62 42.50
N VAL A 568 0.54 15.38 42.36
CA VAL A 568 -0.50 16.41 42.50
C VAL A 568 -0.44 17.02 43.91
N HIS A 569 -0.41 16.23 44.96
CA HIS A 569 -0.33 16.74 46.35
C HIS A 569 0.92 17.60 46.57
N ARG A 570 2.09 17.22 46.04
CA ARG A 570 3.33 18.01 46.10
C ARG A 570 3.20 19.35 45.38
N ILE A 571 2.57 19.36 44.21
CA ILE A 571 2.30 20.58 43.44
C ILE A 571 1.34 21.50 44.20
N TYR A 572 0.23 20.97 44.71
CA TYR A 572 -0.78 21.75 45.43
C TYR A 572 -0.30 22.24 46.80
N ASN A 573 0.64 21.54 47.43
CA ASN A 573 1.23 21.93 48.70
C ASN A 573 2.62 22.58 48.56
N ASN A 574 3.01 23.02 47.36
CA ASN A 574 4.25 23.77 47.18
C ASN A 574 4.23 25.02 48.10
N PRO A 575 5.24 25.19 48.99
CA PRO A 575 5.29 26.30 49.93
C PRO A 575 5.47 27.66 49.24
N ILE A 576 5.99 27.68 48.01
CA ILE A 576 6.18 28.89 47.21
C ILE A 576 4.85 29.27 46.55
N ALA A 577 4.14 30.22 47.16
CA ALA A 577 2.80 30.60 46.74
C ALA A 577 2.70 31.02 45.26
N GLY A 578 3.72 31.71 44.73
CA GLY A 578 3.77 32.14 43.33
C GLY A 578 3.85 30.94 42.37
N GLU A 579 4.75 30.00 42.62
CA GLU A 579 4.87 28.77 41.83
C GLU A 579 3.59 27.93 41.89
N ARG A 580 3.00 27.79 43.08
CA ARG A 580 1.75 27.05 43.27
C ARG A 580 0.61 27.61 42.41
N GLN A 581 0.39 28.93 42.45
CA GLN A 581 -0.68 29.58 41.68
C GLN A 581 -0.47 29.44 40.17
N ILE A 582 0.77 29.65 39.71
CA ILE A 582 1.12 29.51 38.30
C ILE A 582 0.93 28.05 37.84
N THR A 583 1.41 27.08 38.63
CA THR A 583 1.32 25.65 38.29
C THR A 583 -0.14 25.18 38.21
N GLN A 584 -1.00 25.59 39.14
CA GLN A 584 -2.43 25.29 39.09
C GLN A 584 -3.10 25.88 37.84
N ARG A 585 -2.74 27.12 37.48
CA ARG A 585 -3.24 27.77 36.25
C ARG A 585 -2.77 27.05 35.00
N LEU A 586 -1.49 26.68 34.93
CA LEU A 586 -0.90 25.91 33.83
C LEU A 586 -1.58 24.55 33.63
N LEU A 587 -1.72 23.76 34.71
CA LEU A 587 -2.40 22.46 34.64
C LEU A 587 -3.87 22.62 34.24
N GLY A 588 -4.55 23.64 34.78
CA GLY A 588 -5.93 23.97 34.39
C GLY A 588 -6.07 24.25 32.89
N TRP A 589 -5.12 24.98 32.29
CA TRP A 589 -5.09 25.21 30.84
C TRP A 589 -4.82 23.91 30.07
N ILE A 590 -3.78 23.15 30.44
CA ILE A 590 -3.38 21.92 29.75
C ILE A 590 -4.52 20.89 29.74
N VAL A 591 -5.28 20.79 30.84
CA VAL A 591 -6.44 19.90 30.95
C VAL A 591 -7.62 20.35 30.09
N SER A 592 -7.77 21.67 29.89
CA SER A 592 -8.94 22.29 29.25
C SER A 592 -8.77 22.59 27.76
N VAL A 593 -7.55 22.53 27.22
CA VAL A 593 -7.27 22.89 25.83
C VAL A 593 -7.76 21.82 24.84
N LYS A 594 -8.15 22.28 23.65
CA LYS A 594 -8.63 21.42 22.54
C LYS A 594 -7.52 20.83 21.66
N ARG A 595 -6.28 21.29 21.87
CA ARG A 595 -5.05 20.80 21.26
C ARG A 595 -3.87 21.05 22.20
N PRO A 596 -2.78 20.27 22.13
CA PRO A 596 -1.55 20.60 22.83
C PRO A 596 -1.10 22.04 22.53
N LEU A 597 -0.74 22.77 23.58
CA LEU A 597 -0.22 24.13 23.47
C LEU A 597 1.29 24.08 23.32
N LYS A 598 1.85 25.00 22.53
CA LYS A 598 3.30 25.19 22.50
C LYS A 598 3.74 26.06 23.66
N TRP A 599 4.97 25.88 24.13
CA TRP A 599 5.49 26.61 25.28
C TRP A 599 5.41 28.14 25.11
N TYR A 600 5.71 28.65 23.91
CA TYR A 600 5.58 30.08 23.62
C TYR A 600 4.12 30.59 23.66
N GLU A 601 3.13 29.73 23.37
CA GLU A 601 1.71 30.09 23.47
C GLU A 601 1.30 30.23 24.93
N ILE A 602 1.83 29.34 25.79
CA ILE A 602 1.64 29.41 27.24
C ILE A 602 2.29 30.67 27.81
N GLN A 603 3.53 30.97 27.41
CA GLN A 603 4.25 32.19 27.81
C GLN A 603 3.44 33.43 27.44
N GLY A 604 2.97 33.52 26.18
CA GLY A 604 2.10 34.62 25.75
C GLY A 604 0.80 34.72 26.56
N ALA A 605 0.17 33.59 26.89
CA ALA A 605 -1.07 33.58 27.69
C ALA A 605 -0.86 34.08 29.14
N ILE A 606 0.32 33.84 29.73
CA ILE A 606 0.67 34.34 31.07
C ILE A 606 0.90 35.84 31.06
N SER A 607 1.47 36.35 29.97
CA SER A 607 1.77 37.78 29.80
C SER A 607 0.55 38.66 29.55
N ILE A 608 -0.63 38.08 29.34
CA ILE A 608 -1.88 38.80 29.14
C ILE A 608 -2.54 39.11 30.49
N ASP A 609 -2.82 40.38 30.70
CA ASP A 609 -3.64 40.88 31.79
C ASP A 609 -5.05 41.21 31.27
N LEU A 610 -6.04 40.42 31.69
CA LEU A 610 -7.41 40.59 31.21
C LEU A 610 -8.11 41.81 31.82
N ASP A 611 -7.71 42.23 33.02
CA ASP A 611 -8.34 43.34 33.74
C ASP A 611 -7.87 44.67 33.17
N SER A 612 -6.57 44.79 32.90
CA SER A 612 -5.99 45.99 32.28
C SER A 612 -5.95 45.97 30.76
N GLN A 613 -6.38 44.87 30.13
CA GLN A 613 -6.34 44.66 28.67
C GLN A 613 -4.95 44.92 28.06
N SER A 614 -3.90 44.55 28.78
CA SER A 614 -2.52 44.80 28.41
C SER A 614 -1.73 43.52 28.21
N ILE A 615 -0.66 43.61 27.42
CA ILE A 615 0.29 42.52 27.18
C ILE A 615 1.66 43.02 27.62
N ASP A 616 2.24 42.38 28.62
CA ASP A 616 3.57 42.67 29.13
C ASP A 616 4.40 41.38 29.09
N PHE A 617 4.96 41.10 27.91
CA PHE A 617 5.73 39.87 27.70
C PHE A 617 7.03 39.88 28.48
N ASP A 618 7.78 40.98 28.39
CA ASP A 618 9.13 41.06 28.93
C ASP A 618 9.16 40.88 30.45
N SER A 619 8.20 41.46 31.17
CA SER A 619 8.17 41.42 32.64
C SER A 619 7.43 40.21 33.21
N ARG A 620 6.50 39.60 32.46
CA ARG A 620 5.62 38.51 32.97
C ARG A 620 5.92 37.13 32.41
N GLN A 621 6.78 37.00 31.41
CA GLN A 621 7.23 35.68 30.95
C GLN A 621 7.82 34.87 32.10
N LEU A 622 7.55 33.56 32.13
CA LEU A 622 8.14 32.66 33.11
C LEU A 622 9.62 32.43 32.76
N CYS A 623 10.49 32.76 33.71
CA CYS A 623 11.93 32.49 33.63
C CYS A 623 12.30 31.03 33.98
N VAL A 624 11.32 30.22 34.39
CA VAL A 624 11.50 28.80 34.76
C VAL A 624 10.93 27.89 33.68
N HIS A 625 11.49 26.69 33.53
CA HIS A 625 10.98 25.74 32.57
C HIS A 625 9.70 25.09 33.12
N ILE A 626 8.76 24.74 32.24
CA ILE A 626 7.48 24.19 32.67
C ILE A 626 7.60 22.89 33.48
N LYS A 627 8.63 22.10 33.18
CA LYS A 627 8.93 20.85 33.92
C LYS A 627 9.34 21.12 35.37
N ASP A 628 9.94 22.27 35.65
CA ASP A 628 10.32 22.64 37.02
C ASP A 628 9.08 22.94 37.87
N LEU A 629 8.00 23.43 37.24
CA LEU A 629 6.73 23.76 37.88
C LEU A 629 5.80 22.54 38.00
N CYS A 630 5.56 21.86 36.88
CA CYS A 630 4.55 20.79 36.80
C CYS A 630 5.14 19.38 37.02
N GLY A 631 6.46 19.27 37.17
CA GLY A 631 7.15 18.01 37.42
C GLY A 631 6.89 16.95 36.34
N SER A 632 6.76 15.71 36.79
CA SER A 632 6.58 14.52 35.95
C SER A 632 5.17 14.34 35.37
N LEU A 633 4.22 15.25 35.65
CA LEU A 633 2.86 15.20 35.09
C LEU A 633 2.80 15.60 33.61
N ILE A 634 3.83 16.29 33.11
CA ILE A 634 3.85 16.82 31.76
C ILE A 634 5.09 16.36 31.00
N ASP A 635 4.92 16.21 29.69
CA ASP A 635 6.02 16.03 28.75
C ASP A 635 6.05 17.21 27.76
N VAL A 636 7.28 17.57 27.36
CA VAL A 636 7.52 18.56 26.31
C VAL A 636 8.08 17.81 25.11
N LEU A 637 7.32 17.78 24.02
CA LEU A 637 7.67 17.09 22.79
C LEU A 637 8.63 17.91 21.91
N PRO A 638 9.33 17.27 20.96
CA PRO A 638 10.05 17.97 19.90
C PRO A 638 9.16 19.02 19.22
N GLY A 639 9.65 20.25 19.05
CA GLY A 639 8.86 21.37 18.56
C GLY A 639 8.14 22.20 19.65
N GLY A 640 8.39 21.88 20.93
CA GLY A 640 7.97 22.69 22.07
C GLY A 640 6.50 22.53 22.47
N GLN A 641 5.83 21.48 22.02
CA GLN A 641 4.46 21.17 22.44
C GLN A 641 4.45 20.60 23.86
N VAL A 642 3.55 21.10 24.70
CA VAL A 642 3.34 20.68 26.07
C VAL A 642 2.07 19.84 26.14
N GLN A 643 2.18 18.66 26.74
CA GLN A 643 1.05 17.76 26.98
C GLN A 643 1.20 17.04 28.32
N LEU A 644 0.11 16.45 28.80
CA LEU A 644 0.16 15.52 29.94
C LEU A 644 1.00 14.29 29.56
N VAL A 645 1.69 13.73 30.54
CA VAL A 645 2.50 12.50 30.36
C VAL A 645 1.64 11.32 29.90
N HIS A 646 0.35 11.29 30.27
CA HIS A 646 -0.63 10.32 29.82
C HIS A 646 -2.07 10.83 30.03
N GLU A 647 -3.05 10.32 29.29
CA GLU A 647 -4.46 10.73 29.43
C GLU A 647 -5.01 10.49 30.84
N THR A 648 -4.61 9.39 31.48
CA THR A 648 -5.04 9.07 32.85
C THR A 648 -4.65 10.14 33.88
N ALA A 649 -3.63 10.96 33.60
CA ALA A 649 -3.27 12.11 34.44
C ALA A 649 -4.34 13.21 34.49
N LYS A 650 -5.29 13.19 33.54
CA LYS A 650 -6.39 14.16 33.45
C LYS A 650 -7.54 13.83 34.41
N LYS A 651 -7.72 12.54 34.72
CA LYS A 651 -8.74 12.07 35.66
C LYS A 651 -8.28 12.41 37.07
#